data_AF-S3UYN2-F1
#
_entry.id   AF-S3UYN2-F1
#
_cell.length_a   1.000
_cell.length_b   1.000
_cell.length_c   1.000
_cell.angle_alpha   90.00
_cell.angle_beta   90.00
_cell.angle_gamma   90.00
#
_symmetry.space_group_name_H-M   'P 1'
#
loop_
_entity.id
_entity.type
_entity.pdbx_description
1 polymer ?
#
loop_
_entity_poly.entity_id
_entity_poly.type
_entity_poly.pdbx_seq_one_letter_code
_entity_poly.pdbx_strand_id
1 'polypeptide(L)'
;MKKTKKKTADTKPSKKKVTQPAVKKSAKGKPPVVASRRPSRKQGSSEKRQSKQQIEHVDLPELSAEEERKIKEAFKARIKGHSKKEKSKEERERDERISREGLAERKRMEARSKARAQGRIAAEKLARKQEQQHSSQEIQKIEEERSGRDKQDVRVKSSKIEKKPKHEKSSDERNHRRSSEVRDKKEIVASKEADLKPKHSGVDRHEDRPNRSHSKKETHIPGYDQKRFSRNFGNQDWERENEPSKKLLKYFRAKAGKVLSFHETLSRLGEKAGPKKKKFRKEKWEAQETKRSAEEYLTLFEKEGLIEIQGKNILVHPDQTLEGTISLSKKGDGFVKLTTGTEIFVPSQYTATAIQGDTVQILPTGMGRKGKLEGEVVSVLRRGRELYRMKVTEKSDKFIIGTFLDMDGEGKESFLPRKSLLQDIQDEIKLGDVLVVSLKEENNHERNLYEAHFIRFESDTKEDVDLLRMLMKYNFKIQYPDDVELDSLPEEVSEASVSDWGSRVDLRNLKCITIDGEYSKDFDDAISFETEGKRIRFYVHIADVANYVEPGSPLDVEAYTRATSVYMGSRVVPMLPPELSENLCSLVAAKNRLAFTVEMDADWQGNITHAKFYKSIIKVAERYTYNRAEKEILEGGPENWIGKMMSFANVLRERRLAEGRVDLNLKETKVITDNEHNIIEIATVERLKAHILIEEFMLSANIKVAEFIRKKKRPTLYRVHEPMDAEKLDSLNAFLSLNGINAQLKDTSYESIKNVLSVISGSHAERLFNISLLRSFMQAYYSGEQLGHWGLGFKDYCHFTSPIRRYPDLVCHRVLQSILLDEENLYNDEDIKIMSLHTSHEERKAADAERDYYKLKACRFLEKTGIQEFTATLTGFKSAVAFVDLDAPMVEAIIPALEFTDEGELILENDFSFYSKKYSKLFTLGEQLSVELDRIDFEEIRIYVKLKKFQKKG
;
A
#
# COMPACT_ATOMS: atom_id res chain seq x y z
N MET A 1 -43.28 -52.07 15.83
CA MET A 1 -44.69 -52.51 15.98
C MET A 1 -45.44 -51.51 16.86
N LYS A 2 -46.79 -51.53 16.83
CA LYS A 2 -47.78 -50.87 17.73
C LYS A 2 -47.61 -49.35 18.05
N LYS A 3 -48.64 -48.60 17.64
CA LYS A 3 -48.93 -47.20 18.02
C LYS A 3 -49.45 -47.12 19.47
N THR A 4 -49.38 -45.92 20.07
CA THR A 4 -50.52 -45.41 20.86
C THR A 4 -50.69 -43.89 20.71
N LYS A 5 -51.91 -43.43 20.43
CA LYS A 5 -52.35 -42.01 20.47
C LYS A 5 -53.36 -41.83 21.60
N LYS A 6 -53.45 -40.62 22.20
CA LYS A 6 -54.63 -39.98 22.83
C LYS A 6 -54.20 -38.62 23.46
N LYS A 7 -55.03 -37.59 23.62
CA LYS A 7 -56.23 -37.14 22.86
C LYS A 7 -56.61 -35.69 23.26
N THR A 8 -56.67 -34.79 22.28
CA THR A 8 -57.71 -33.75 22.03
C THR A 8 -58.67 -33.26 23.15
N ALA A 9 -58.66 -31.94 23.43
CA ALA A 9 -59.80 -30.98 23.50
C ALA A 9 -59.27 -29.62 24.02
N ASP A 10 -59.29 -28.48 23.32
CA ASP A 10 -60.38 -27.63 22.76
C ASP A 10 -61.34 -26.97 23.77
N THR A 11 -61.24 -25.65 23.94
CA THR A 11 -62.38 -24.69 23.94
C THR A 11 -61.92 -23.21 23.94
N LYS A 12 -62.80 -22.32 23.42
CA LYS A 12 -62.71 -20.85 23.27
C LYS A 12 -64.07 -20.25 23.77
N PRO A 13 -64.32 -18.91 23.81
CA PRO A 13 -63.48 -17.77 24.22
C PRO A 13 -64.24 -16.63 25.01
N SER A 14 -63.49 -15.59 25.43
CA SER A 14 -63.85 -14.14 25.36
C SER A 14 -64.57 -13.36 26.50
N LYS A 15 -64.25 -12.04 26.53
CA LYS A 15 -65.03 -10.81 26.90
C LYS A 15 -64.84 -10.08 28.26
N LYS A 16 -64.31 -8.85 28.12
CA LYS A 16 -64.70 -7.54 28.71
C LYS A 16 -64.57 -7.24 30.23
N LYS A 17 -63.78 -6.20 30.55
CA LYS A 17 -64.12 -4.90 31.20
C LYS A 17 -62.81 -4.09 31.43
N VAL A 18 -62.72 -2.82 31.86
CA VAL A 18 -63.35 -1.51 31.54
C VAL A 18 -62.87 -0.49 32.62
N THR A 19 -62.02 0.45 32.21
CA THR A 19 -61.76 1.84 32.71
C THR A 19 -61.64 2.22 34.22
N GLN A 20 -60.49 2.87 34.56
CA GLN A 20 -60.32 4.09 35.41
C GLN A 20 -60.75 4.01 36.91
N PRO A 21 -60.51 5.02 37.81
CA PRO A 21 -59.97 6.41 37.74
C PRO A 21 -58.44 6.50 37.98
N ALA A 22 -57.73 7.60 38.34
CA ALA A 22 -58.08 8.95 38.83
C ALA A 22 -57.19 10.11 38.28
N VAL A 23 -57.15 11.29 38.95
CA VAL A 23 -56.96 12.62 38.29
C VAL A 23 -56.53 13.77 39.25
N LYS A 24 -56.03 14.90 38.68
CA LYS A 24 -55.69 16.24 39.28
C LYS A 24 -54.33 16.36 40.00
N LYS A 25 -53.63 17.50 40.07
CA LYS A 25 -53.81 18.96 39.73
C LYS A 25 -52.37 19.57 39.51
N SER A 26 -52.04 20.80 39.08
CA SER A 26 -52.68 21.98 38.42
C SER A 26 -51.61 23.03 38.01
N ALA A 27 -51.86 23.79 36.91
CA ALA A 27 -51.49 25.21 36.62
C ALA A 27 -50.07 25.76 36.93
N LYS A 28 -49.40 26.52 36.05
CA LYS A 28 -49.82 27.43 34.94
C LYS A 28 -48.99 27.12 33.64
N GLY A 29 -49.12 27.76 32.47
CA GLY A 29 -49.95 28.88 31.97
C GLY A 29 -49.19 30.22 31.85
N LYS A 30 -49.21 30.98 30.72
CA LYS A 30 -49.84 30.76 29.39
C LYS A 30 -49.24 31.73 28.32
N PRO A 31 -49.21 31.41 27.00
CA PRO A 31 -48.58 32.28 25.97
C PRO A 31 -49.49 32.73 24.77
N PRO A 32 -49.10 33.77 24.01
CA PRO A 32 -49.47 34.02 22.59
C PRO A 32 -48.71 33.07 21.63
N VAL A 33 -49.07 32.76 20.37
CA VAL A 33 -50.12 33.18 19.39
C VAL A 33 -49.76 34.50 18.64
N VAL A 34 -49.74 34.62 17.29
CA VAL A 34 -50.85 34.55 16.29
C VAL A 34 -50.32 34.38 14.82
N ALA A 35 -51.09 33.68 13.96
CA ALA A 35 -51.12 33.65 12.46
C ALA A 35 -49.83 33.34 11.63
N SER A 36 -49.79 32.61 10.50
CA SER A 36 -50.74 32.10 9.47
C SER A 36 -51.02 33.00 8.23
N ARG A 37 -50.53 32.60 7.04
CA ARG A 37 -51.18 32.79 5.70
C ARG A 37 -50.47 32.04 4.55
N ARG A 38 -51.28 31.44 3.65
CA ARG A 38 -50.99 31.10 2.23
C ARG A 38 -51.62 32.21 1.33
N PRO A 39 -51.56 32.20 -0.03
CA PRO A 39 -50.88 31.31 -1.01
C PRO A 39 -50.08 32.07 -2.11
N SER A 40 -49.48 31.35 -3.08
CA SER A 40 -49.75 31.56 -4.53
C SER A 40 -49.01 30.55 -5.43
N ARG A 41 -49.52 30.34 -6.66
CA ARG A 41 -48.90 29.58 -7.76
C ARG A 41 -48.21 30.54 -8.73
N LYS A 42 -47.10 30.12 -9.37
CA LYS A 42 -46.82 30.48 -10.78
C LYS A 42 -45.90 29.45 -11.47
N GLN A 43 -45.74 29.59 -12.78
CA GLN A 43 -45.25 28.54 -13.69
C GLN A 43 -43.72 28.44 -13.73
N GLY A 44 -43.24 27.23 -14.03
CA GLY A 44 -41.83 26.87 -14.01
C GLY A 44 -40.99 27.26 -15.23
N SER A 45 -39.74 26.81 -15.15
CA SER A 45 -38.81 26.63 -16.25
C SER A 45 -38.01 25.36 -15.98
N SER A 46 -37.70 24.59 -17.03
CA SER A 46 -36.92 23.36 -16.94
C SER A 46 -35.42 23.63 -16.97
N GLU A 47 -34.65 23.01 -16.08
CA GLU A 47 -33.19 22.94 -16.24
C GLU A 47 -32.65 21.59 -15.75
N LYS A 48 -31.80 20.96 -16.58
CA LYS A 48 -31.27 19.61 -16.32
C LYS A 48 -30.10 19.69 -15.34
N ARG A 49 -30.31 19.30 -14.08
CA ARG A 49 -29.20 18.97 -13.18
C ARG A 49 -28.63 17.60 -13.53
N GLN A 50 -27.50 17.58 -14.25
CA GLN A 50 -26.63 16.40 -14.29
C GLN A 50 -25.93 16.29 -12.93
N SER A 51 -26.35 15.35 -12.09
CA SER A 51 -25.55 14.90 -10.95
C SER A 51 -24.25 14.28 -11.48
N LYS A 52 -23.10 14.82 -11.07
CA LYS A 52 -21.80 14.20 -11.31
C LYS A 52 -21.24 13.80 -9.96
N GLN A 53 -21.20 12.49 -9.74
CA GLN A 53 -20.54 11.90 -8.58
C GLN A 53 -19.05 12.25 -8.65
N GLN A 54 -18.58 13.00 -7.67
CA GLN A 54 -17.21 12.90 -7.21
C GLN A 54 -17.23 11.97 -6.00
N ILE A 55 -16.40 10.94 -6.03
CA ILE A 55 -16.17 10.10 -4.85
C ILE A 55 -15.16 10.86 -4.00
N GLU A 56 -15.62 11.46 -2.91
CA GLU A 56 -14.70 11.97 -1.89
C GLU A 56 -14.07 10.77 -1.17
N HIS A 57 -12.77 10.59 -1.39
CA HIS A 57 -11.95 9.83 -0.45
C HIS A 57 -11.79 10.69 0.80
N VAL A 58 -11.86 10.10 1.99
CA VAL A 58 -11.58 10.86 3.22
C VAL A 58 -10.09 11.18 3.25
N ASP A 59 -9.79 12.44 2.98
CA ASP A 59 -8.44 12.94 2.82
C ASP A 59 -7.75 13.17 4.16
N LEU A 60 -7.04 12.15 4.62
CA LEU A 60 -5.89 12.39 5.47
C LEU A 60 -4.88 13.25 4.69
N PRO A 61 -4.38 14.36 5.27
CA PRO A 61 -3.32 15.16 4.67
C PRO A 61 -2.04 14.34 4.52
N GLU A 62 -1.35 14.55 3.40
CA GLU A 62 -0.01 13.97 3.15
C GLU A 62 1.07 14.93 3.65
N LEU A 63 2.28 14.42 3.89
CA LEU A 63 3.42 15.26 4.29
C LEU A 63 4.29 15.54 3.06
N SER A 64 4.75 16.78 2.90
CA SER A 64 5.66 17.18 1.82
C SER A 64 6.99 16.43 1.94
N ALA A 65 7.79 16.31 0.86
CA ALA A 65 9.13 15.73 0.99
C ALA A 65 10.04 16.63 1.85
N GLU A 66 9.89 17.95 1.76
CA GLU A 66 10.60 18.88 2.63
C GLU A 66 10.06 18.87 4.07
N GLU A 67 8.74 18.74 4.28
CA GLU A 67 8.14 18.54 5.60
C GLU A 67 8.61 17.22 6.23
N GLU A 68 8.40 16.08 5.58
CA GLU A 68 8.81 14.75 6.05
C GLU A 68 10.31 14.70 6.35
N ARG A 69 11.12 15.42 5.57
CA ARG A 69 12.55 15.60 5.84
C ARG A 69 12.81 16.51 7.04
N LYS A 70 12.22 17.71 7.10
CA LYS A 70 12.33 18.63 8.25
C LYS A 70 11.85 17.97 9.54
N ILE A 71 10.86 17.10 9.44
CA ILE A 71 10.31 16.24 10.49
C ILE A 71 11.33 15.18 10.87
N LYS A 72 11.86 14.39 9.93
CA LYS A 72 12.90 13.38 10.23
C LYS A 72 14.17 14.02 10.81
N GLU A 73 14.54 15.22 10.38
CA GLU A 73 15.66 16.01 10.93
C GLU A 73 15.33 16.62 12.30
N ALA A 74 14.15 17.23 12.48
CA ALA A 74 13.72 17.83 13.76
C ALA A 74 13.42 16.76 14.82
N PHE A 75 12.86 15.61 14.46
CA PHE A 75 12.65 14.45 15.31
C PHE A 75 13.99 13.89 15.80
N LYS A 76 14.93 13.64 14.87
CA LYS A 76 16.33 13.30 15.19
C LYS A 76 16.97 14.35 16.11
N ALA A 77 16.73 15.64 15.90
CA ALA A 77 17.31 16.72 16.70
C ALA A 77 16.65 16.87 18.09
N ARG A 78 15.34 16.68 18.21
CA ARG A 78 14.54 16.86 19.43
C ARG A 78 14.76 15.71 20.41
N ILE A 79 14.80 14.47 19.91
CA ILE A 79 15.19 13.30 20.70
C ILE A 79 16.65 13.42 21.17
N LYS A 80 17.58 13.79 20.28
CA LYS A 80 18.98 14.09 20.65
C LYS A 80 19.12 15.34 21.54
N GLY A 81 18.06 16.14 21.67
CA GLY A 81 17.95 17.26 22.60
C GLY A 81 17.58 16.82 24.01
N HIS A 82 16.59 15.93 24.17
CA HIS A 82 16.24 15.37 25.49
C HIS A 82 17.39 14.55 26.11
N SER A 83 18.12 13.79 25.30
CA SER A 83 19.32 13.04 25.71
C SER A 83 20.46 13.89 26.32
N LYS A 84 20.42 15.24 26.18
CA LYS A 84 21.55 16.13 26.52
C LYS A 84 21.38 16.99 27.78
N LYS A 85 20.29 16.87 28.54
CA LYS A 85 20.11 17.67 29.77
C LYS A 85 20.54 16.90 31.03
N GLU A 86 21.40 17.55 31.82
CA GLU A 86 21.76 17.24 33.21
C GLU A 86 22.40 15.87 33.52
N LYS A 87 23.42 15.49 32.73
CA LYS A 87 24.42 14.49 33.20
C LYS A 87 25.16 14.94 34.45
N SER A 88 25.28 14.04 35.45
CA SER A 88 25.88 14.32 36.76
C SER A 88 27.42 14.42 36.70
N LYS A 89 28.06 14.86 37.80
CA LYS A 89 29.54 14.94 37.87
C LYS A 89 30.20 13.56 37.81
N GLU A 90 29.66 12.59 38.56
CA GLU A 90 30.15 11.20 38.57
C GLU A 90 30.01 10.54 37.20
N GLU A 91 28.94 10.90 36.47
CA GLU A 91 28.69 10.42 35.12
C GLU A 91 29.74 10.89 34.11
N ARG A 92 30.28 12.11 34.27
CA ARG A 92 31.37 12.62 33.43
C ARG A 92 32.69 11.90 33.70
N GLU A 93 32.98 11.59 34.96
CA GLU A 93 34.16 10.80 35.35
C GLU A 93 34.04 9.34 34.86
N ARG A 94 32.81 8.81 34.77
CA ARG A 94 32.48 7.52 34.14
C ARG A 94 32.65 7.56 32.61
N ASP A 95 32.11 8.58 31.94
CA ASP A 95 32.22 8.78 30.49
C ASP A 95 33.69 8.99 30.06
N GLU A 96 34.52 9.70 30.85
CA GLU A 96 35.96 9.80 30.58
C GLU A 96 36.69 8.45 30.66
N ARG A 97 36.31 7.59 31.60
CA ARG A 97 36.89 6.25 31.77
C ARG A 97 36.49 5.34 30.60
N ILE A 98 35.20 5.33 30.26
CA ILE A 98 34.64 4.62 29.10
C ILE A 98 35.26 5.13 27.79
N SER A 99 35.51 6.43 27.65
CA SER A 99 36.16 7.01 26.47
C SER A 99 37.60 6.50 26.28
N ARG A 100 38.38 6.38 27.37
CA ARG A 100 39.75 5.84 27.32
C ARG A 100 39.78 4.35 26.98
N GLU A 101 38.86 3.57 27.54
CA GLU A 101 38.73 2.12 27.24
C GLU A 101 38.18 1.90 25.82
N GLY A 102 37.19 2.67 25.39
CA GLY A 102 36.63 2.66 24.03
C GLY A 102 37.64 3.10 22.96
N LEU A 103 38.59 3.99 23.27
CA LEU A 103 39.69 4.32 22.36
C LEU A 103 40.68 3.15 22.20
N ALA A 104 40.92 2.38 23.26
CA ALA A 104 41.73 1.16 23.21
C ALA A 104 41.00 0.04 22.45
N GLU A 105 39.70 -0.14 22.68
CA GLU A 105 38.90 -1.16 21.99
C GLU A 105 38.68 -0.81 20.52
N ARG A 106 38.50 0.47 20.15
CA ARG A 106 38.53 0.90 18.73
C ARG A 106 39.84 0.54 18.03
N LYS A 107 41.00 0.73 18.67
CA LYS A 107 42.30 0.31 18.11
C LYS A 107 42.41 -1.22 17.97
N ARG A 108 41.84 -1.99 18.91
CA ARG A 108 41.72 -3.45 18.79
C ARG A 108 40.75 -3.87 17.67
N MET A 109 39.65 -3.15 17.48
CA MET A 109 38.68 -3.39 16.41
C MET A 109 39.25 -3.04 15.03
N GLU A 110 39.99 -1.95 14.88
CA GLU A 110 40.74 -1.65 13.65
C GLU A 110 41.75 -2.76 13.32
N ALA A 111 42.49 -3.26 14.32
CA ALA A 111 43.45 -4.36 14.13
C ALA A 111 42.74 -5.66 13.73
N ARG A 112 41.64 -6.02 14.40
CA ARG A 112 40.78 -7.17 14.06
C ARG A 112 40.13 -7.03 12.68
N SER A 113 39.71 -5.83 12.29
CA SER A 113 39.14 -5.53 10.97
C SER A 113 40.18 -5.66 9.87
N LYS A 114 41.37 -5.09 10.03
CA LYS A 114 42.50 -5.24 9.10
C LYS A 114 42.92 -6.71 8.97
N ALA A 115 42.96 -7.47 10.08
CA ALA A 115 43.20 -8.91 10.05
C ALA A 115 42.09 -9.71 9.35
N ARG A 116 40.81 -9.39 9.58
CA ARG A 116 39.66 -10.01 8.89
C ARG A 116 39.66 -9.70 7.39
N ALA A 117 39.99 -8.48 6.99
CA ALA A 117 40.11 -8.10 5.58
C ALA A 117 41.25 -8.87 4.88
N GLN A 118 42.43 -8.97 5.52
CA GLN A 118 43.53 -9.80 5.04
C GLN A 118 43.14 -11.29 4.95
N GLY A 119 42.41 -11.81 5.95
CA GLY A 119 41.87 -13.17 5.94
C GLY A 119 40.85 -13.42 4.81
N ARG A 120 39.97 -12.46 4.52
CA ARG A 120 38.99 -12.53 3.43
C ARG A 120 39.67 -12.53 2.06
N ILE A 121 40.67 -11.65 1.86
CA ILE A 121 41.51 -11.62 0.65
C ILE A 121 42.32 -12.92 0.50
N ALA A 122 42.80 -13.52 1.59
CA ALA A 122 43.47 -14.81 1.56
C ALA A 122 42.51 -15.96 1.21
N ALA A 123 41.29 -15.94 1.74
CA ALA A 123 40.24 -16.92 1.44
C ALA A 123 39.78 -16.83 -0.02
N GLU A 124 39.55 -15.64 -0.57
CA GLU A 124 39.23 -15.43 -2.00
C GLU A 124 40.36 -15.92 -2.92
N LYS A 125 41.62 -15.68 -2.55
CA LYS A 125 42.78 -16.22 -3.27
C LYS A 125 42.89 -17.74 -3.18
N LEU A 126 42.48 -18.34 -2.06
CA LEU A 126 42.44 -19.79 -1.90
C LEU A 126 41.31 -20.41 -2.72
N ALA A 127 40.10 -19.82 -2.67
CA ALA A 127 38.94 -20.24 -3.45
C ALA A 127 39.23 -20.19 -4.96
N ARG A 128 39.72 -19.06 -5.47
CA ARG A 128 40.13 -18.94 -6.89
C ARG A 128 41.22 -19.94 -7.30
N LYS A 129 42.10 -20.32 -6.38
CA LYS A 129 43.13 -21.33 -6.62
C LYS A 129 42.54 -22.75 -6.63
N GLN A 130 41.52 -23.02 -5.82
CA GLN A 130 40.75 -24.27 -5.84
C GLN A 130 39.89 -24.38 -7.11
N GLU A 131 39.21 -23.31 -7.53
CA GLU A 131 38.48 -23.24 -8.81
C GLU A 131 39.41 -23.50 -10.01
N GLN A 132 40.59 -22.86 -10.03
CA GLN A 132 41.61 -23.11 -11.06
C GLN A 132 42.13 -24.55 -11.04
N GLN A 133 42.31 -25.17 -9.85
CA GLN A 133 42.68 -26.59 -9.75
C GLN A 133 41.57 -27.52 -10.22
N HIS A 134 40.30 -27.24 -9.88
CA HIS A 134 39.16 -28.05 -10.30
C HIS A 134 38.97 -27.98 -11.83
N SER A 135 39.02 -26.78 -12.40
CA SER A 135 38.97 -26.57 -13.86
C SER A 135 40.16 -27.23 -14.57
N SER A 136 41.37 -27.21 -13.99
CA SER A 136 42.53 -27.94 -14.53
C SER A 136 42.33 -29.46 -14.52
N GLN A 137 41.71 -30.02 -13.47
CA GLN A 137 41.39 -31.44 -13.38
C GLN A 137 40.27 -31.86 -14.34
N GLU A 138 39.29 -31.00 -14.59
CA GLU A 138 38.26 -31.22 -15.61
C GLU A 138 38.84 -31.17 -17.03
N ILE A 139 39.75 -30.23 -17.31
CA ILE A 139 40.49 -30.19 -18.58
C ILE A 139 41.32 -31.47 -18.76
N GLN A 140 42.06 -31.92 -17.73
CA GLN A 140 42.80 -33.19 -17.80
C GLN A 140 41.86 -34.39 -18.07
N LYS A 141 40.71 -34.48 -17.40
CA LYS A 141 39.70 -35.52 -17.69
C LYS A 141 39.23 -35.49 -19.15
N ILE A 142 38.96 -34.30 -19.69
CA ILE A 142 38.49 -34.12 -21.08
C ILE A 142 39.60 -34.50 -22.08
N GLU A 143 40.87 -34.27 -21.76
CA GLU A 143 42.01 -34.70 -22.58
C GLU A 143 42.28 -36.21 -22.47
N GLU A 144 42.17 -36.80 -21.28
CA GLU A 144 42.25 -38.25 -21.08
C GLU A 144 41.14 -38.97 -21.85
N GLU A 145 39.89 -38.51 -21.74
CA GLU A 145 38.75 -39.04 -22.50
C GLU A 145 38.92 -38.92 -24.01
N ARG A 146 39.50 -37.82 -24.51
CA ARG A 146 39.84 -37.69 -25.95
C ARG A 146 40.91 -38.72 -26.34
N SER A 147 41.99 -38.84 -25.57
CA SER A 147 43.04 -39.83 -25.82
C SER A 147 42.55 -41.28 -25.74
N GLY A 148 41.49 -41.54 -24.97
CA GLY A 148 40.81 -42.83 -24.88
C GLY A 148 40.01 -43.17 -26.15
N ARG A 149 39.31 -42.19 -26.72
CA ARG A 149 38.53 -42.34 -27.96
C ARG A 149 39.45 -42.53 -29.18
N ASP A 150 40.51 -41.73 -29.29
CA ASP A 150 41.52 -41.87 -30.36
C ASP A 150 42.24 -43.23 -30.35
N LYS A 151 42.27 -43.93 -29.21
CA LYS A 151 42.84 -45.29 -29.08
C LYS A 151 41.86 -46.42 -29.43
N GLN A 152 40.57 -46.15 -29.63
CA GLN A 152 39.60 -47.16 -30.05
C GLN A 152 39.43 -47.22 -31.58
N ASP A 153 39.40 -46.08 -32.29
CA ASP A 153 39.19 -46.05 -33.75
C ASP A 153 40.36 -46.62 -34.58
N VAL A 154 41.55 -46.81 -33.98
CA VAL A 154 42.72 -47.39 -34.65
C VAL A 154 42.70 -48.93 -34.69
N ARG A 155 41.75 -49.62 -34.00
CA ARG A 155 41.80 -51.08 -33.81
C ARG A 155 40.67 -51.93 -34.43
N VAL A 156 40.00 -51.45 -35.49
CA VAL A 156 39.00 -52.28 -36.23
C VAL A 156 39.18 -52.26 -37.77
N LYS A 157 40.43 -52.40 -38.25
CA LYS A 157 40.73 -52.73 -39.67
C LYS A 157 41.84 -53.77 -39.82
N SER A 158 41.61 -55.00 -39.35
CA SER A 158 42.45 -56.17 -39.67
C SER A 158 41.62 -57.45 -39.57
N SER A 159 41.85 -58.37 -40.53
CA SER A 159 41.46 -59.79 -40.52
C SER A 159 40.08 -60.20 -39.96
N LYS A 160 39.17 -60.55 -40.88
CA LYS A 160 38.74 -61.96 -40.96
C LYS A 160 38.34 -62.33 -42.39
N ILE A 161 38.87 -63.47 -42.83
CA ILE A 161 38.71 -64.05 -44.16
C ILE A 161 37.99 -65.41 -44.01
N GLU A 162 37.35 -65.85 -45.09
CA GLU A 162 36.81 -67.20 -45.37
C GLU A 162 35.41 -67.65 -44.86
N LYS A 163 34.54 -67.83 -45.88
CA LYS A 163 33.76 -69.03 -46.22
C LYS A 163 32.65 -69.54 -45.28
N LYS A 164 31.41 -69.25 -45.68
CA LYS A 164 30.37 -70.29 -45.95
C LYS A 164 29.63 -69.97 -47.27
N PRO A 165 29.30 -70.96 -48.12
CA PRO A 165 28.56 -70.73 -49.38
C PRO A 165 27.14 -71.35 -49.40
N LYS A 166 26.30 -70.89 -50.36
CA LYS A 166 25.02 -71.47 -50.84
C LYS A 166 23.81 -71.44 -49.86
N HIS A 167 22.54 -71.29 -50.28
CA HIS A 167 21.93 -71.09 -51.63
C HIS A 167 20.80 -70.00 -51.57
N GLU A 168 20.17 -69.76 -52.73
CA GLU A 168 19.04 -68.87 -53.10
C GLU A 168 17.75 -68.92 -52.20
N LYS A 169 16.74 -68.02 -52.28
CA LYS A 169 16.36 -66.93 -53.24
C LYS A 169 15.32 -65.94 -52.61
N SER A 170 15.30 -64.66 -53.03
CA SER A 170 14.18 -63.65 -53.07
C SER A 170 13.29 -63.36 -51.81
N SER A 171 12.81 -62.13 -51.52
CA SER A 171 13.02 -60.79 -52.11
C SER A 171 12.56 -59.62 -51.17
N ASP A 172 12.83 -58.37 -51.60
CA ASP A 172 12.11 -57.09 -51.35
C ASP A 172 12.20 -56.25 -50.04
N GLU A 173 13.00 -55.17 -50.16
CA GLU A 173 12.64 -53.73 -49.99
C GLU A 173 12.34 -53.00 -48.64
N ARG A 174 13.21 -51.99 -48.39
CA ARG A 174 12.97 -50.56 -48.05
C ARG A 174 12.93 -50.00 -46.60
N ASN A 175 13.63 -48.85 -46.49
CA ASN A 175 13.45 -47.66 -45.62
C ASN A 175 13.67 -47.80 -44.09
N HIS A 176 14.16 -46.77 -43.36
CA HIS A 176 14.82 -45.48 -43.72
C HIS A 176 15.78 -45.03 -42.58
N ARG A 177 16.48 -43.89 -42.70
CA ARG A 177 17.54 -43.46 -41.75
C ARG A 177 17.33 -42.08 -41.07
N ARG A 178 18.18 -41.79 -40.07
CA ARG A 178 18.12 -40.70 -39.09
C ARG A 178 18.73 -39.36 -39.55
N SER A 179 18.58 -38.34 -38.69
CA SER A 179 18.93 -36.92 -38.84
C SER A 179 20.27 -36.48 -38.21
N SER A 180 20.74 -35.32 -38.68
CA SER A 180 21.44 -34.20 -37.97
C SER A 180 22.81 -34.40 -37.28
N GLU A 181 23.66 -33.38 -37.48
CA GLU A 181 25.07 -33.23 -37.04
C GLU A 181 25.20 -32.67 -35.59
N VAL A 182 26.31 -32.08 -35.09
CA VAL A 182 26.83 -30.73 -35.44
C VAL A 182 28.21 -30.42 -34.78
N ARG A 183 29.07 -29.66 -35.50
CA ARG A 183 30.23 -28.78 -35.09
C ARG A 183 31.65 -29.30 -34.73
N ASP A 184 32.62 -28.65 -35.41
CA ASP A 184 33.99 -28.27 -35.01
C ASP A 184 34.48 -27.16 -36.01
N LYS A 185 35.58 -26.37 -35.94
CA LYS A 185 36.64 -26.12 -34.93
C LYS A 185 37.01 -24.61 -34.83
N LYS A 186 38.07 -24.11 -35.52
CA LYS A 186 38.75 -22.81 -35.31
C LYS A 186 39.72 -22.39 -36.44
N GLU A 187 40.16 -21.12 -36.36
CA GLU A 187 41.55 -20.61 -36.55
C GLU A 187 41.89 -19.70 -37.78
N ILE A 188 43.13 -19.18 -37.83
CA ILE A 188 43.49 -17.82 -38.32
C ILE A 188 44.58 -17.86 -39.42
N VAL A 189 44.73 -16.74 -40.17
CA VAL A 189 45.93 -16.21 -40.88
C VAL A 189 45.86 -16.19 -42.43
N ALA A 190 46.53 -15.17 -42.99
CA ALA A 190 46.95 -14.97 -44.39
C ALA A 190 45.99 -14.28 -45.39
N SER A 191 46.44 -13.10 -45.82
CA SER A 191 46.03 -12.33 -47.00
C SER A 191 46.23 -13.05 -48.33
N LYS A 192 45.37 -12.76 -49.33
CA LYS A 192 45.80 -12.16 -50.61
C LYS A 192 44.64 -11.59 -51.43
N GLU A 193 44.99 -10.93 -52.53
CA GLU A 193 44.14 -10.11 -53.41
C GLU A 193 43.41 -10.92 -54.50
N ALA A 194 42.47 -10.24 -55.18
CA ALA A 194 41.87 -10.60 -56.48
C ALA A 194 40.88 -11.81 -56.46
N ASP A 195 39.83 -11.86 -57.31
CA ASP A 195 39.69 -11.18 -58.60
C ASP A 195 38.25 -10.86 -59.08
N LEU A 196 38.17 -9.90 -59.99
CA LEU A 196 37.19 -9.68 -61.09
C LEU A 196 35.66 -10.02 -60.95
N LYS A 197 34.87 -8.93 -61.02
CA LYS A 197 33.67 -8.72 -61.89
C LYS A 197 32.39 -9.55 -61.71
N PRO A 198 31.26 -8.89 -61.41
CA PRO A 198 29.98 -9.16 -62.07
C PRO A 198 29.83 -8.36 -63.39
N LYS A 199 29.12 -8.93 -64.36
CA LYS A 199 28.49 -8.20 -65.48
C LYS A 199 27.03 -8.66 -65.57
N HIS A 200 26.06 -7.75 -65.47
CA HIS A 200 25.29 -7.30 -66.65
C HIS A 200 24.23 -6.23 -66.30
N SER A 201 24.12 -5.24 -67.19
CA SER A 201 22.96 -4.40 -67.58
C SER A 201 21.85 -4.04 -66.57
N GLY A 202 21.40 -2.77 -66.48
CA GLY A 202 21.82 -1.58 -67.24
C GLY A 202 20.73 -0.49 -67.30
N VAL A 203 20.89 0.46 -68.25
CA VAL A 203 19.99 1.59 -68.57
C VAL A 203 20.08 2.80 -67.63
N ASP A 204 20.85 3.81 -68.05
CA ASP A 204 20.45 5.20 -68.35
C ASP A 204 19.30 5.85 -67.52
N ARG A 205 19.37 7.13 -67.08
CA ARG A 205 20.17 8.28 -67.55
C ARG A 205 20.23 9.43 -66.50
N HIS A 206 21.06 10.44 -66.79
CA HIS A 206 21.25 11.78 -66.18
C HIS A 206 20.29 12.25 -65.07
N GLU A 207 20.77 12.72 -63.91
CA GLU A 207 21.58 13.94 -63.67
C GLU A 207 20.87 15.25 -64.00
N ASP A 208 20.74 16.12 -62.98
CA ASP A 208 21.23 17.50 -63.11
C ASP A 208 21.71 18.04 -61.75
N ARG A 209 22.67 18.96 -61.76
CA ARG A 209 23.23 19.66 -60.57
C ARG A 209 23.55 21.11 -60.96
N PRO A 210 23.64 22.03 -59.97
CA PRO A 210 24.99 22.59 -59.77
C PRO A 210 25.39 22.90 -58.32
N ASN A 211 26.62 22.50 -58.00
CA ASN A 211 27.62 23.15 -57.14
C ASN A 211 27.20 24.23 -56.10
N ARG A 212 27.69 24.07 -54.86
CA ARG A 212 28.84 24.88 -54.39
C ARG A 212 29.59 24.37 -53.14
N SER A 213 30.91 24.25 -53.32
CA SER A 213 32.04 24.58 -52.41
C SER A 213 31.96 24.36 -50.88
N HIS A 214 33.03 23.72 -50.38
CA HIS A 214 33.53 23.62 -49.01
C HIS A 214 33.13 24.67 -47.96
N SER A 215 32.93 24.22 -46.73
CA SER A 215 33.80 24.60 -45.60
C SER A 215 33.68 23.58 -44.45
N LYS A 216 34.72 23.48 -43.60
CA LYS A 216 34.62 22.72 -42.34
C LYS A 216 33.64 23.45 -41.41
N LYS A 217 32.78 22.71 -40.72
CA LYS A 217 32.19 23.17 -39.45
C LYS A 217 32.45 22.11 -38.39
N GLU A 218 33.22 22.50 -37.39
CA GLU A 218 33.32 21.79 -36.13
C GLU A 218 31.93 21.78 -35.48
N THR A 219 31.50 20.63 -34.95
CA THR A 219 30.23 20.52 -34.24
C THR A 219 30.36 21.19 -32.88
N HIS A 220 30.21 22.51 -32.85
CA HIS A 220 30.24 23.31 -31.64
C HIS A 220 29.13 22.80 -30.69
N ILE A 221 29.54 22.12 -29.62
CA ILE A 221 28.65 21.77 -28.52
C ILE A 221 28.16 23.11 -27.93
N PRO A 222 26.83 23.37 -27.89
CA PRO A 222 26.33 24.60 -27.31
C PRO A 222 26.57 24.59 -25.80
N GLY A 223 27.30 25.59 -25.31
CA GLY A 223 27.57 25.73 -23.88
C GLY A 223 26.30 25.97 -23.07
N TYR A 224 26.30 25.44 -21.86
CA TYR A 224 25.33 25.65 -20.80
C TYR A 224 25.16 27.16 -20.50
N ASP A 225 24.02 27.75 -20.90
CA ASP A 225 23.64 29.11 -20.48
C ASP A 225 22.59 29.04 -19.37
N GLN A 226 23.04 29.30 -18.14
CA GLN A 226 22.26 29.21 -16.91
C GLN A 226 21.18 30.30 -16.76
N LYS A 227 20.97 31.15 -17.78
CA LYS A 227 20.07 32.32 -17.74
C LYS A 227 18.67 32.10 -18.32
N ARG A 228 18.30 30.87 -18.71
CA ARG A 228 16.96 30.61 -19.30
C ARG A 228 15.77 30.67 -18.32
N PHE A 229 16.00 30.79 -17.02
CA PHE A 229 14.97 31.19 -16.05
C PHE A 229 14.72 32.71 -15.96
N SER A 230 14.96 33.44 -17.06
CA SER A 230 14.21 34.66 -17.37
C SER A 230 13.64 34.62 -18.79
N ARG A 231 12.44 34.02 -18.94
CA ARG A 231 11.47 34.66 -19.83
C ARG A 231 11.18 36.02 -19.23
N ASN A 232 11.70 37.08 -19.86
CA ASN A 232 11.29 38.45 -19.60
C ASN A 232 9.82 38.60 -20.00
N PHE A 233 8.91 38.18 -19.11
CA PHE A 233 7.56 38.71 -19.08
C PHE A 233 7.68 40.23 -18.98
N GLY A 234 7.04 40.96 -19.88
CA GLY A 234 6.92 42.40 -19.72
C GLY A 234 6.20 42.69 -18.40
N ASN A 235 6.50 43.82 -17.76
CA ASN A 235 5.89 44.25 -16.48
C ASN A 235 4.34 44.31 -16.49
N GLN A 236 3.72 44.05 -17.65
CA GLN A 236 2.30 44.18 -17.97
C GLN A 236 1.70 42.93 -18.66
N ASP A 237 2.44 41.83 -18.88
CA ASP A 237 1.87 40.65 -19.59
C ASP A 237 0.72 39.98 -18.83
N TRP A 238 0.64 40.18 -17.51
CA TRP A 238 -0.49 39.77 -16.67
C TRP A 238 -1.77 40.61 -16.92
N GLU A 239 -1.66 41.83 -17.46
CA GLU A 239 -2.81 42.72 -17.71
C GLU A 239 -3.73 42.20 -18.83
N ARG A 240 -3.22 41.31 -19.68
CA ARG A 240 -3.95 40.67 -20.79
C ARG A 240 -4.74 39.44 -20.37
N GLU A 241 -4.59 38.99 -19.13
CA GLU A 241 -5.30 37.82 -18.61
C GLU A 241 -6.74 38.18 -18.20
N ASN A 242 -7.70 37.39 -18.66
CA ASN A 242 -9.14 37.63 -18.43
C ASN A 242 -9.72 36.76 -17.32
N GLU A 243 -9.05 35.68 -16.93
CA GLU A 243 -9.47 34.83 -15.81
C GLU A 243 -8.84 35.34 -14.50
N PRO A 244 -9.62 35.65 -13.44
CA PRO A 244 -9.13 36.37 -12.27
C PRO A 244 -7.98 35.68 -11.49
N SER A 245 -8.00 34.35 -11.37
CA SER A 245 -6.98 33.63 -10.60
C SER A 245 -5.65 33.49 -11.36
N LYS A 246 -5.69 33.24 -12.68
CA LYS A 246 -4.53 33.34 -13.58
C LYS A 246 -3.96 34.76 -13.59
N LYS A 247 -4.81 35.80 -13.50
CA LYS A 247 -4.37 37.19 -13.37
C LYS A 247 -3.68 37.45 -12.02
N LEU A 248 -4.25 36.95 -10.91
CA LEU A 248 -3.65 37.02 -9.56
C LEU A 248 -2.28 36.34 -9.51
N LEU A 249 -2.17 35.07 -9.91
CA LEU A 249 -0.92 34.30 -9.81
C LEU A 249 0.20 34.88 -10.69
N LYS A 250 -0.13 35.41 -11.88
CA LYS A 250 0.85 36.14 -12.71
C LYS A 250 1.28 37.46 -12.05
N TYR A 251 0.36 38.19 -11.42
CA TYR A 251 0.67 39.42 -10.69
C TYR A 251 1.52 39.17 -9.44
N PHE A 252 1.21 38.12 -8.67
CA PHE A 252 1.99 37.70 -7.51
C PHE A 252 3.39 37.23 -7.89
N ARG A 253 3.57 36.41 -8.93
CA ARG A 253 4.92 36.10 -9.47
C ARG A 253 5.71 37.35 -9.85
N ALA A 254 5.07 38.35 -10.47
CA ALA A 254 5.71 39.64 -10.79
C ALA A 254 5.99 40.54 -9.56
N LYS A 255 5.50 40.15 -8.38
CA LYS A 255 5.60 40.85 -7.10
C LYS A 255 6.16 39.98 -5.97
N ALA A 256 6.75 38.82 -6.27
CA ALA A 256 7.28 37.90 -5.28
C ALA A 256 8.27 38.59 -4.31
N GLY A 257 8.16 38.29 -3.02
CA GLY A 257 8.92 38.92 -1.95
C GLY A 257 8.56 40.38 -1.66
N LYS A 258 7.37 40.86 -2.05
CA LYS A 258 6.93 42.26 -1.84
C LYS A 258 5.59 42.31 -1.11
N VAL A 259 5.41 43.39 -0.35
CA VAL A 259 4.13 43.73 0.27
C VAL A 259 3.28 44.54 -0.71
N LEU A 260 2.01 44.15 -0.82
CA LEU A 260 0.99 44.75 -1.70
C LEU A 260 -0.19 45.25 -0.86
N SER A 261 -0.93 46.23 -1.38
CA SER A 261 -2.22 46.63 -0.79
C SER A 261 -3.31 45.64 -1.20
N PHE A 262 -4.07 45.13 -0.23
CA PHE A 262 -5.24 44.27 -0.46
C PHE A 262 -6.29 44.98 -1.33
N HIS A 263 -6.51 46.27 -1.08
CA HIS A 263 -7.45 47.09 -1.85
C HIS A 263 -6.98 47.35 -3.29
N GLU A 264 -5.68 47.57 -3.50
CA GLU A 264 -5.10 47.75 -4.84
C GLU A 264 -5.15 46.45 -5.65
N THR A 265 -4.84 45.32 -5.00
CA THR A 265 -4.88 43.98 -5.61
C THR A 265 -6.29 43.63 -6.12
N LEU A 266 -7.33 43.86 -5.30
CA LEU A 266 -8.72 43.70 -5.72
C LEU A 266 -9.14 44.72 -6.80
N SER A 267 -8.62 45.96 -6.76
CA SER A 267 -8.96 46.98 -7.76
C SER A 267 -8.42 46.63 -9.15
N ARG A 268 -7.18 46.12 -9.24
CA ARG A 268 -6.53 45.64 -10.49
C ARG A 268 -7.25 44.45 -11.16
N LEU A 269 -8.15 43.77 -10.43
CA LEU A 269 -9.03 42.73 -10.98
C LEU A 269 -10.33 43.29 -11.55
N GLY A 270 -10.83 44.42 -11.03
CA GLY A 270 -12.06 45.06 -11.47
C GLY A 270 -11.95 45.88 -12.76
N GLU A 271 -10.74 46.29 -13.14
CA GLU A 271 -10.50 47.10 -14.35
C GLU A 271 -10.58 46.26 -15.64
N LYS A 272 -11.76 46.29 -16.28
CA LYS A 272 -11.91 45.94 -17.70
C LYS A 272 -11.34 47.06 -18.57
N ALA A 273 -10.52 46.71 -19.56
CA ALA A 273 -9.85 47.68 -20.42
C ALA A 273 -10.82 48.48 -21.31
N GLY A 274 -10.77 49.81 -21.20
CA GLY A 274 -11.32 50.76 -22.18
C GLY A 274 -12.79 51.18 -21.97
N PRO A 275 -13.11 52.50 -21.94
CA PRO A 275 -14.46 52.97 -21.70
C PRO A 275 -15.34 52.92 -22.97
N LYS A 276 -16.29 51.97 -23.03
CA LYS A 276 -17.43 52.02 -23.97
C LYS A 276 -18.75 52.10 -23.22
N LYS A 277 -19.32 53.32 -23.17
CA LYS A 277 -20.54 53.66 -22.43
C LYS A 277 -21.76 52.84 -22.91
N LYS A 278 -22.32 51.96 -22.04
CA LYS A 278 -23.78 51.70 -21.77
C LYS A 278 -24.10 50.23 -21.35
N LYS A 279 -23.78 49.77 -20.12
CA LYS A 279 -24.50 48.61 -19.51
C LYS A 279 -24.51 48.52 -17.96
N PHE A 280 -24.48 49.69 -17.29
CA PHE A 280 -24.26 49.90 -15.85
C PHE A 280 -24.82 48.87 -14.83
N ARG A 281 -25.99 48.26 -15.04
CA ARG A 281 -26.54 47.27 -14.08
C ARG A 281 -25.94 45.88 -14.18
N LYS A 282 -25.54 45.41 -15.37
CA LYS A 282 -24.89 44.10 -15.53
C LYS A 282 -23.42 44.17 -15.10
N GLU A 283 -22.75 45.24 -15.53
CA GLU A 283 -21.34 45.54 -15.21
C GLU A 283 -21.09 45.61 -13.70
N LYS A 284 -22.00 46.22 -12.92
CA LYS A 284 -21.86 46.30 -11.45
C LYS A 284 -22.04 44.96 -10.73
N TRP A 285 -22.93 44.08 -11.23
CA TRP A 285 -23.09 42.73 -10.68
C TRP A 285 -21.91 41.83 -11.04
N GLU A 286 -21.48 41.83 -12.31
CA GLU A 286 -20.27 41.12 -12.77
C GLU A 286 -19.03 41.54 -11.95
N ALA A 287 -18.84 42.83 -11.67
CA ALA A 287 -17.71 43.31 -10.87
C ALA A 287 -17.80 42.89 -9.39
N GLN A 288 -19.00 42.84 -8.81
CA GLN A 288 -19.20 42.40 -7.43
C GLN A 288 -18.99 40.89 -7.27
N GLU A 289 -19.40 40.10 -8.27
CA GLU A 289 -19.19 38.65 -8.32
C GLU A 289 -17.71 38.31 -8.58
N THR A 290 -17.05 39.03 -9.50
CA THR A 290 -15.58 38.94 -9.73
C THR A 290 -14.79 39.25 -8.46
N LYS A 291 -15.20 40.27 -7.69
CA LYS A 291 -14.55 40.62 -6.42
C LYS A 291 -14.71 39.51 -5.37
N ARG A 292 -15.88 38.89 -5.30
CA ARG A 292 -16.14 37.77 -4.38
C ARG A 292 -15.26 36.56 -4.71
N SER A 293 -15.19 36.15 -5.97
CA SER A 293 -14.32 35.03 -6.37
C SER A 293 -12.83 35.37 -6.18
N ALA A 294 -12.43 36.63 -6.32
CA ALA A 294 -11.09 37.06 -5.97
C ALA A 294 -10.79 36.91 -4.46
N GLU A 295 -11.73 37.23 -3.58
CA GLU A 295 -11.59 37.02 -2.14
C GLU A 295 -11.51 35.52 -1.79
N GLU A 296 -12.32 34.68 -2.44
CA GLU A 296 -12.26 33.22 -2.34
C GLU A 296 -10.89 32.65 -2.82
N TYR A 297 -10.32 33.20 -3.90
CA TYR A 297 -8.98 32.82 -4.39
C TYR A 297 -7.84 33.32 -3.50
N LEU A 298 -7.95 34.50 -2.89
CA LEU A 298 -6.96 35.00 -1.94
C LEU A 298 -6.89 34.09 -0.70
N THR A 299 -8.04 33.66 -0.16
CA THR A 299 -8.10 32.70 0.95
C THR A 299 -7.46 31.35 0.58
N LEU A 300 -7.64 30.87 -0.66
CA LEU A 300 -6.96 29.66 -1.13
C LEU A 300 -5.44 29.86 -1.21
N PHE A 301 -4.96 30.95 -1.83
CA PHE A 301 -3.53 31.21 -1.98
C PHE A 301 -2.83 31.50 -0.63
N GLU A 302 -3.56 31.96 0.37
CA GLU A 302 -3.08 32.06 1.76
C GLU A 302 -3.01 30.68 2.44
N LYS A 303 -4.04 29.84 2.30
CA LYS A 303 -4.05 28.46 2.80
C LYS A 303 -2.86 27.64 2.25
N GLU A 304 -2.51 27.84 0.98
CA GLU A 304 -1.38 27.17 0.34
C GLU A 304 -0.03 27.90 0.52
N GLY A 305 0.05 28.98 1.31
CA GLY A 305 1.33 29.65 1.63
C GLY A 305 1.98 30.46 0.50
N LEU A 306 1.26 30.76 -0.59
CA LEU A 306 1.74 31.64 -1.67
C LEU A 306 1.72 33.12 -1.26
N ILE A 307 0.83 33.49 -0.33
CA ILE A 307 0.66 34.83 0.23
C ILE A 307 0.33 34.77 1.73
N GLU A 308 0.50 35.90 2.43
CA GLU A 308 0.07 36.10 3.83
C GLU A 308 -0.72 37.42 3.94
N ILE A 309 -1.95 37.39 4.47
CA ILE A 309 -2.87 38.55 4.48
C ILE A 309 -2.79 39.30 5.81
N GLN A 310 -1.81 40.19 5.90
CA GLN A 310 -1.62 41.10 7.04
C GLN A 310 -2.61 42.27 7.04
N GLY A 311 -3.90 41.96 7.24
CA GLY A 311 -5.00 42.90 7.51
C GLY A 311 -5.43 43.78 6.33
N LYS A 312 -4.62 44.79 6.00
CA LYS A 312 -4.80 45.63 4.79
C LYS A 312 -3.74 45.36 3.72
N ASN A 313 -2.72 44.59 4.07
CA ASN A 313 -1.60 44.25 3.23
C ASN A 313 -1.65 42.77 2.84
N ILE A 314 -0.99 42.43 1.75
CA ILE A 314 -0.70 41.05 1.32
C ILE A 314 0.81 40.98 1.16
N LEU A 315 1.49 40.15 1.94
CA LEU A 315 2.86 39.75 1.66
C LEU A 315 2.81 38.63 0.61
N VAL A 316 3.54 38.79 -0.50
CA VAL A 316 3.71 37.72 -1.49
C VAL A 316 5.00 36.98 -1.18
N HIS A 317 4.94 35.65 -1.06
CA HIS A 317 6.14 34.86 -0.77
C HIS A 317 7.16 34.93 -1.92
N PRO A 318 8.48 34.82 -1.65
CA PRO A 318 9.50 34.81 -2.71
C PRO A 318 9.41 33.57 -3.59
N ASP A 319 9.11 32.42 -3.00
CA ASP A 319 8.68 31.22 -3.73
C ASP A 319 7.19 31.36 -4.07
N GLN A 320 6.80 30.80 -5.22
CA GLN A 320 5.44 30.75 -5.75
C GLN A 320 5.11 29.35 -6.29
N THR A 321 5.92 28.35 -5.95
CA THR A 321 5.68 26.94 -6.20
C THR A 321 5.06 26.27 -4.96
N LEU A 322 4.48 25.09 -5.17
CA LEU A 322 3.89 24.24 -4.13
C LEU A 322 4.46 22.82 -4.25
N GLU A 323 4.49 22.06 -3.16
CA GLU A 323 4.93 20.66 -3.15
C GLU A 323 3.75 19.71 -2.94
N GLY A 324 3.77 18.57 -3.63
CA GLY A 324 2.78 17.51 -3.40
C GLY A 324 3.08 16.20 -4.14
N THR A 325 2.29 15.17 -3.85
CA THR A 325 2.41 13.84 -4.48
C THR A 325 1.59 13.79 -5.77
N ILE A 326 2.22 13.48 -6.92
CA ILE A 326 1.51 13.35 -8.20
C ILE A 326 0.95 11.94 -8.39
N SER A 327 -0.32 11.87 -8.77
CA SER A 327 -0.93 10.70 -9.40
C SER A 327 -1.16 10.97 -10.88
N LEU A 328 -0.97 9.98 -11.74
CA LEU A 328 -1.17 10.07 -13.18
C LEU A 328 -2.34 9.20 -13.63
N SER A 329 -3.15 9.72 -14.54
CA SER A 329 -4.06 8.92 -15.34
C SER A 329 -3.32 8.19 -16.46
N LYS A 330 -3.93 7.13 -17.01
CA LYS A 330 -3.41 6.44 -18.21
C LYS A 330 -3.14 7.34 -19.42
N LYS A 331 -3.79 8.51 -19.49
CA LYS A 331 -3.61 9.51 -20.57
C LYS A 331 -2.45 10.48 -20.29
N GLY A 332 -1.73 10.31 -19.19
CA GLY A 332 -0.67 11.21 -18.73
C GLY A 332 -1.17 12.43 -17.96
N ASP A 333 -2.48 12.76 -17.98
CA ASP A 333 -3.01 13.86 -17.17
C ASP A 333 -2.83 13.54 -15.69
N GLY A 334 -2.21 14.46 -14.94
CA GLY A 334 -1.86 14.32 -13.54
C GLY A 334 -2.78 15.07 -12.58
N PHE A 335 -2.81 14.59 -11.35
CA PHE A 335 -3.50 15.17 -10.21
C PHE A 335 -2.52 15.15 -9.04
N VAL A 336 -2.07 16.33 -8.61
CA VAL A 336 -1.15 16.47 -7.48
C VAL A 336 -1.94 16.82 -6.22
N LYS A 337 -1.78 16.04 -5.17
CA LYS A 337 -2.34 16.34 -3.87
C LYS A 337 -1.30 17.08 -3.02
N LEU A 338 -1.67 18.26 -2.54
CA LEU A 338 -0.88 19.05 -1.60
C LEU A 338 -1.10 18.57 -0.17
N THR A 339 -0.18 18.93 0.72
CA THR A 339 -0.21 18.55 2.14
C THR A 339 -1.45 19.06 2.85
N THR A 340 -1.96 20.22 2.41
CA THR A 340 -3.18 20.87 2.89
C THR A 340 -4.49 20.20 2.42
N GLY A 341 -4.41 19.06 1.71
CA GLY A 341 -5.54 18.38 1.06
C GLY A 341 -5.99 18.99 -0.27
N THR A 342 -5.44 20.12 -0.71
CA THR A 342 -5.81 20.74 -1.99
C THR A 342 -5.29 19.92 -3.19
N GLU A 343 -6.15 19.66 -4.18
CA GLU A 343 -5.77 18.98 -5.42
C GLU A 343 -5.50 19.98 -6.56
N ILE A 344 -4.35 19.83 -7.24
CA ILE A 344 -3.99 20.54 -8.47
C ILE A 344 -4.07 19.60 -9.66
N PHE A 345 -4.83 19.98 -10.69
CA PHE A 345 -4.82 19.32 -11.99
C PHE A 345 -3.60 19.75 -12.81
N VAL A 346 -2.84 18.79 -13.35
CA VAL A 346 -1.71 19.03 -14.23
C VAL A 346 -2.00 18.36 -15.57
N PRO A 347 -2.35 19.11 -16.64
CA PRO A 347 -2.53 18.52 -17.97
C PRO A 347 -1.29 17.73 -18.42
N SER A 348 -1.48 16.64 -19.16
CA SER A 348 -0.42 15.72 -19.61
C SER A 348 0.82 16.39 -20.21
N GLN A 349 0.67 17.47 -21.00
CA GLN A 349 1.82 18.19 -21.56
C GLN A 349 2.63 19.03 -20.53
N TYR A 350 2.20 19.08 -19.27
CA TYR A 350 2.80 19.86 -18.18
C TYR A 350 3.23 19.00 -16.97
N THR A 351 3.18 17.66 -17.05
CA THR A 351 3.71 16.77 -16.00
C THR A 351 5.23 16.60 -16.06
N ALA A 352 5.91 17.22 -17.05
CA ALA A 352 7.35 17.08 -17.27
C ALA A 352 7.79 15.60 -17.30
N THR A 353 8.87 15.23 -16.62
CA THR A 353 9.34 13.84 -16.51
C THR A 353 8.77 13.10 -15.29
N ALA A 354 7.72 13.63 -14.65
CA ALA A 354 7.11 13.01 -13.48
C ALA A 354 6.36 11.70 -13.81
N ILE A 355 6.20 10.88 -12.78
CA ILE A 355 5.56 9.55 -12.83
C ILE A 355 4.68 9.35 -11.59
N GLN A 356 3.90 8.26 -11.59
CA GLN A 356 3.02 7.88 -10.48
C GLN A 356 3.78 7.84 -9.14
N GLY A 357 3.33 8.63 -8.17
CA GLY A 357 3.86 8.69 -6.81
C GLY A 357 5.05 9.64 -6.60
N ASP A 358 5.53 10.34 -7.62
CA ASP A 358 6.59 11.35 -7.44
C ASP A 358 6.14 12.49 -6.50
N THR A 359 7.02 12.90 -5.59
CA THR A 359 6.86 14.21 -4.94
C THR A 359 7.42 15.28 -5.88
N VAL A 360 6.58 16.22 -6.29
CA VAL A 360 6.88 17.21 -7.34
C VAL A 360 6.71 18.63 -6.84
N GLN A 361 7.50 19.53 -7.42
CA GLN A 361 7.35 20.98 -7.28
C GLN A 361 6.48 21.48 -8.43
N ILE A 362 5.37 22.16 -8.12
CA ILE A 362 4.38 22.65 -9.09
C ILE A 362 4.37 24.17 -9.09
N LEU A 363 4.26 24.80 -10.25
CA LEU A 363 3.89 26.21 -10.37
C LEU A 363 2.38 26.31 -10.63
N PRO A 364 1.56 26.83 -9.68
CA PRO A 364 0.13 27.00 -9.89
C PRO A 364 -0.11 28.02 -10.99
N THR A 365 -0.79 27.61 -12.07
CA THR A 365 -1.13 28.47 -13.20
C THR A 365 -2.38 29.29 -12.93
N GLY A 366 -3.39 28.68 -12.28
CA GLY A 366 -4.66 29.28 -11.84
C GLY A 366 -5.84 28.38 -12.19
N MET A 367 -7.07 28.86 -12.07
CA MET A 367 -8.27 28.01 -12.13
C MET A 367 -8.58 27.52 -13.55
N GLY A 368 -8.93 26.24 -13.61
CA GLY A 368 -9.26 25.51 -14.81
C GLY A 368 -10.74 25.44 -15.13
N ARG A 369 -11.05 24.68 -16.19
CA ARG A 369 -12.44 24.37 -16.54
C ARG A 369 -13.07 23.56 -15.39
N LYS A 370 -14.22 24.05 -14.88
CA LYS A 370 -14.95 23.57 -13.68
C LYS A 370 -14.38 24.05 -12.33
N GLY A 371 -13.38 24.93 -12.27
CA GLY A 371 -12.92 25.52 -11.01
C GLY A 371 -12.06 24.62 -10.11
N LYS A 372 -11.33 23.66 -10.69
CA LYS A 372 -10.14 23.07 -10.04
C LYS A 372 -8.91 23.94 -10.31
N LEU A 373 -7.92 23.93 -9.42
CA LEU A 373 -6.64 24.62 -9.63
C LEU A 373 -5.81 23.87 -10.68
N GLU A 374 -5.27 24.58 -11.69
CA GLU A 374 -4.38 24.01 -12.71
C GLU A 374 -2.92 24.40 -12.45
N GLY A 375 -1.97 23.49 -12.66
CA GLY A 375 -0.53 23.70 -12.45
C GLY A 375 0.36 23.12 -13.56
N GLU A 376 1.65 23.47 -13.52
CA GLU A 376 2.71 22.84 -14.32
C GLU A 376 3.83 22.32 -13.40
N VAL A 377 4.35 21.11 -13.64
CA VAL A 377 5.47 20.55 -12.86
C VAL A 377 6.76 21.25 -13.26
N VAL A 378 7.40 21.87 -12.28
CA VAL A 378 8.70 22.56 -12.42
C VAL A 378 9.85 21.58 -12.25
N SER A 379 9.78 20.73 -11.22
CA SER A 379 10.81 19.75 -10.89
C SER A 379 10.22 18.52 -10.20
N VAL A 380 10.95 17.40 -10.25
CA VAL A 380 10.68 16.22 -9.43
C VAL A 380 11.64 16.27 -8.24
N LEU A 381 11.10 16.38 -7.04
CA LEU A 381 11.87 16.54 -5.79
C LEU A 381 12.28 15.19 -5.21
N ARG A 382 11.40 14.19 -5.33
CA ARG A 382 11.63 12.81 -4.91
C ARG A 382 10.91 11.87 -5.87
N ARG A 383 11.59 10.83 -6.33
CA ARG A 383 10.94 9.78 -7.13
C ARG A 383 10.05 8.92 -6.23
N GLY A 384 8.82 8.67 -6.67
CA GLY A 384 7.90 7.75 -6.00
C GLY A 384 8.37 6.30 -6.04
N ARG A 385 9.21 5.99 -7.03
CA ARG A 385 9.70 4.64 -7.34
C ARG A 385 11.10 4.69 -7.96
N GLU A 386 11.99 3.79 -7.56
CA GLU A 386 13.41 3.81 -7.99
C GLU A 386 13.70 2.90 -9.20
N LEU A 387 12.94 1.80 -9.38
CA LEU A 387 13.27 0.70 -10.28
C LEU A 387 12.11 0.31 -11.22
N TYR A 388 12.41 0.04 -12.49
CA TYR A 388 11.46 -0.19 -13.59
C TYR A 388 11.78 -1.45 -14.39
N ARG A 389 10.77 -2.02 -15.06
CA ARG A 389 10.95 -3.12 -16.02
C ARG A 389 10.98 -2.53 -17.44
N MET A 390 12.16 -2.53 -18.06
CA MET A 390 12.35 -2.13 -19.45
C MET A 390 12.49 -3.37 -20.32
N LYS A 391 11.59 -3.54 -21.30
CA LYS A 391 11.71 -4.59 -22.32
C LYS A 391 12.51 -4.08 -23.51
N VAL A 392 13.60 -4.75 -23.86
CA VAL A 392 14.48 -4.36 -24.97
C VAL A 392 13.76 -4.50 -26.30
N THR A 393 13.62 -3.38 -27.03
CA THR A 393 13.01 -3.31 -28.36
C THR A 393 14.05 -3.18 -29.47
N GLU A 394 15.14 -2.42 -29.24
CA GLU A 394 16.22 -2.24 -30.21
C GLU A 394 17.61 -2.34 -29.56
N LYS A 395 18.61 -2.78 -30.34
CA LYS A 395 20.02 -2.86 -29.93
C LYS A 395 20.90 -2.31 -31.05
N SER A 396 21.65 -1.26 -30.76
CA SER A 396 22.61 -0.62 -31.67
C SER A 396 24.04 -0.70 -31.13
N ASP A 397 25.01 -0.14 -31.84
CA ASP A 397 26.41 -0.05 -31.38
C ASP A 397 26.62 0.93 -30.22
N LYS A 398 25.67 1.86 -29.99
CA LYS A 398 25.79 2.94 -29.01
C LYS A 398 24.79 2.84 -27.86
N PHE A 399 23.59 2.36 -28.15
CA PHE A 399 22.44 2.36 -27.24
C PHE A 399 21.67 1.04 -27.34
N ILE A 400 21.14 0.60 -26.21
CA ILE A 400 20.04 -0.37 -26.14
C ILE A 400 18.79 0.46 -25.84
N ILE A 401 17.71 0.25 -26.59
CA ILE A 401 16.42 0.96 -26.41
C ILE A 401 15.38 -0.06 -25.97
N GLY A 402 14.47 0.35 -25.10
CA GLY A 402 13.37 -0.48 -24.65
C GLY A 402 12.14 0.33 -24.23
N THR A 403 11.01 -0.36 -24.15
CA THR A 403 9.74 0.17 -23.64
C THR A 403 9.56 -0.19 -22.18
N PHE A 404 8.99 0.72 -21.40
CA PHE A 404 8.59 0.38 -20.02
C PHE A 404 7.35 -0.50 -20.01
N LEU A 405 7.39 -1.59 -19.24
CA LEU A 405 6.24 -2.48 -19.04
C LEU A 405 5.32 -2.00 -17.89
N ASP A 406 5.86 -1.18 -16.98
CA ASP A 406 5.26 -0.89 -15.68
C ASP A 406 5.36 0.59 -15.28
N MET A 407 5.31 1.50 -16.25
CA MET A 407 5.23 2.95 -16.07
C MET A 407 4.02 3.52 -16.83
N ASP A 408 3.13 4.23 -16.15
CA ASP A 408 1.91 4.78 -16.77
C ASP A 408 2.21 5.89 -17.79
N GLY A 409 1.54 5.80 -18.95
CA GLY A 409 1.56 6.77 -20.05
C GLY A 409 1.97 6.15 -21.39
N GLU A 410 1.33 6.59 -22.48
CA GLU A 410 1.63 6.12 -23.83
C GLU A 410 3.01 6.60 -24.32
N GLY A 411 3.73 5.74 -25.04
CA GLY A 411 4.99 6.10 -25.72
C GLY A 411 6.17 6.42 -24.78
N LYS A 412 6.20 5.86 -23.57
CA LYS A 412 7.34 6.00 -22.66
C LYS A 412 8.41 4.94 -22.94
N GLU A 413 9.52 5.40 -23.49
CA GLU A 413 10.69 4.59 -23.85
C GLU A 413 11.88 4.93 -22.96
N SER A 414 12.88 4.06 -22.92
CA SER A 414 14.17 4.37 -22.31
C SER A 414 15.35 3.84 -23.11
N PHE A 415 16.51 4.45 -22.88
CA PHE A 415 17.76 4.03 -23.49
C PHE A 415 18.84 3.80 -22.43
N LEU A 416 19.62 2.73 -22.63
CA LEU A 416 20.85 2.44 -21.92
C LEU A 416 22.03 2.78 -22.85
N PRO A 417 22.88 3.77 -22.51
CA PRO A 417 24.15 3.97 -23.20
C PRO A 417 25.03 2.73 -23.05
N ARG A 418 25.38 2.03 -24.14
CA ARG A 418 26.17 0.78 -24.05
C ARG A 418 27.51 0.98 -23.30
N LYS A 419 28.07 2.19 -23.35
CA LYS A 419 29.29 2.57 -22.62
C LYS A 419 29.15 2.62 -21.08
N SER A 420 27.94 2.58 -20.52
CA SER A 420 27.73 2.43 -19.06
C SER A 420 27.67 0.97 -18.62
N LEU A 421 27.71 0.01 -19.57
CA LEU A 421 27.60 -1.41 -19.32
C LEU A 421 28.95 -2.11 -19.56
N LEU A 422 29.25 -3.11 -18.73
CA LEU A 422 30.37 -4.02 -18.96
C LEU A 422 30.14 -4.82 -20.26
N GLN A 423 31.24 -5.22 -20.93
CA GLN A 423 31.17 -5.78 -22.29
C GLN A 423 30.43 -7.12 -22.36
N ASP A 424 30.60 -7.96 -21.33
CA ASP A 424 29.84 -9.20 -21.11
C ASP A 424 28.33 -8.93 -21.04
N ILE A 425 27.90 -7.99 -20.18
CA ILE A 425 26.49 -7.58 -20.06
C ILE A 425 25.95 -7.05 -21.39
N GLN A 426 26.73 -6.24 -22.12
CA GLN A 426 26.33 -5.73 -23.44
C GLN A 426 26.09 -6.84 -24.46
N ASP A 427 26.87 -7.92 -24.42
CA ASP A 427 26.80 -9.01 -25.39
C ASP A 427 25.73 -10.04 -24.98
N GLU A 428 25.47 -10.19 -23.68
CA GLU A 428 24.41 -11.05 -23.12
C GLU A 428 23.00 -10.54 -23.41
N ILE A 429 22.74 -9.22 -23.33
CA ILE A 429 21.39 -8.64 -23.57
C ILE A 429 20.93 -8.87 -25.02
N LYS A 430 19.77 -9.50 -25.22
CA LYS A 430 19.12 -9.69 -26.53
C LYS A 430 17.88 -8.80 -26.70
N LEU A 431 17.31 -8.82 -27.90
CA LEU A 431 16.00 -8.22 -28.18
C LEU A 431 14.90 -9.06 -27.51
N GLY A 432 13.96 -8.40 -26.84
CA GLY A 432 12.86 -9.04 -26.11
C GLY A 432 13.14 -9.32 -24.63
N ASP A 433 14.40 -9.27 -24.18
CA ASP A 433 14.78 -9.40 -22.77
C ASP A 433 14.12 -8.31 -21.91
N VAL A 434 13.79 -8.62 -20.66
CA VAL A 434 13.30 -7.65 -19.68
C VAL A 434 14.42 -7.36 -18.68
N LEU A 435 14.77 -6.08 -18.55
CA LEU A 435 15.83 -5.61 -17.67
C LEU A 435 15.23 -4.77 -16.54
N VAL A 436 15.76 -4.94 -15.33
CA VAL A 436 15.49 -4.04 -14.21
C VAL A 436 16.45 -2.85 -14.30
N VAL A 437 15.89 -1.64 -14.40
CA VAL A 437 16.64 -0.40 -14.60
C VAL A 437 16.21 0.67 -13.61
N SER A 438 17.10 1.60 -13.26
CA SER A 438 16.75 2.84 -12.56
C SER A 438 16.78 4.03 -13.53
N LEU A 439 16.00 5.08 -13.25
CA LEU A 439 16.03 6.31 -14.05
C LEU A 439 17.19 7.21 -13.62
N LYS A 440 17.81 7.90 -14.57
CA LYS A 440 18.71 9.01 -14.28
C LYS A 440 17.91 10.23 -13.79
N GLU A 441 18.49 11.01 -12.88
CA GLU A 441 17.84 12.20 -12.31
C GLU A 441 17.65 13.30 -13.35
N GLU A 442 18.73 13.65 -14.07
CA GLU A 442 18.75 14.64 -15.17
C GLU A 442 18.12 14.10 -16.48
N ASN A 443 16.85 13.71 -16.42
CA ASN A 443 16.11 13.23 -17.59
C ASN A 443 15.50 14.40 -18.39
N ASN A 444 15.88 14.52 -19.66
CA ASN A 444 15.61 15.71 -20.47
C ASN A 444 14.16 15.74 -21.00
N HIS A 445 13.52 16.91 -20.93
CA HIS A 445 12.06 17.05 -20.93
C HIS A 445 11.34 16.82 -22.28
N GLU A 446 12.05 16.72 -23.41
CA GLU A 446 11.42 16.99 -24.72
C GLU A 446 10.72 15.80 -25.41
N ARG A 447 10.87 14.53 -24.97
CA ARG A 447 10.52 13.36 -25.83
C ARG A 447 9.95 12.08 -25.19
N ASN A 448 9.55 12.04 -23.92
CA ASN A 448 9.14 10.79 -23.22
C ASN A 448 10.19 9.64 -23.25
N LEU A 449 11.43 9.96 -23.59
CA LEU A 449 12.54 9.03 -23.75
C LEU A 449 13.53 9.24 -22.59
N TYR A 450 13.62 8.24 -21.70
CA TYR A 450 14.36 8.36 -20.45
C TYR A 450 15.76 7.70 -20.56
N GLU A 451 16.82 8.40 -20.14
CA GLU A 451 18.11 7.77 -19.86
C GLU A 451 17.98 6.95 -18.57
N ALA A 452 18.42 5.69 -18.64
CA ALA A 452 18.34 4.74 -17.55
C ALA A 452 19.70 4.07 -17.26
N HIS A 453 19.82 3.49 -16.07
CA HIS A 453 20.97 2.67 -15.66
C HIS A 453 20.51 1.22 -15.47
N PHE A 454 21.27 0.28 -16.00
CA PHE A 454 21.05 -1.14 -15.79
C PHE A 454 21.35 -1.53 -14.34
N ILE A 455 20.45 -2.31 -13.72
CA ILE A 455 20.64 -2.87 -12.38
C ILE A 455 20.86 -4.38 -12.46
N ARG A 456 20.01 -5.09 -13.23
CA ARG A 456 20.12 -6.53 -13.53
C ARG A 456 19.12 -6.94 -14.63
N PHE A 457 19.21 -8.18 -15.08
CA PHE A 457 18.11 -8.86 -15.77
C PHE A 457 16.90 -9.10 -14.84
N GLU A 458 15.72 -9.29 -15.42
CA GLU A 458 14.57 -9.90 -14.74
C GLU A 458 14.89 -11.37 -14.34
N SER A 459 14.21 -11.92 -13.33
CA SER A 459 14.47 -13.29 -12.86
C SER A 459 13.85 -14.33 -13.79
N ASP A 460 14.50 -15.49 -13.95
CA ASP A 460 13.96 -16.64 -14.67
C ASP A 460 12.73 -17.27 -13.96
N THR A 461 12.56 -17.03 -12.65
CA THR A 461 11.45 -17.62 -11.87
C THR A 461 10.22 -16.69 -11.87
N LYS A 462 9.04 -17.23 -12.18
CA LYS A 462 7.77 -16.48 -12.10
C LYS A 462 7.52 -15.89 -10.71
N GLU A 463 7.98 -16.56 -9.65
CA GLU A 463 7.77 -16.07 -8.28
C GLU A 463 8.60 -14.83 -7.96
N ASP A 464 9.91 -14.84 -8.25
CA ASP A 464 10.75 -13.69 -7.97
C ASP A 464 10.35 -12.50 -8.86
N VAL A 465 9.91 -12.73 -10.11
CA VAL A 465 9.33 -11.67 -10.95
C VAL A 465 8.08 -11.06 -10.32
N ASP A 466 7.13 -11.89 -9.90
CA ASP A 466 5.88 -11.41 -9.28
C ASP A 466 6.16 -10.60 -7.99
N LEU A 467 7.06 -11.08 -7.12
CA LEU A 467 7.46 -10.37 -5.91
C LEU A 467 8.20 -9.06 -6.23
N LEU A 468 9.25 -9.12 -7.05
CA LEU A 468 10.07 -7.96 -7.38
C LEU A 468 9.22 -6.86 -8.01
N ARG A 469 8.26 -7.22 -8.86
CA ARG A 469 7.31 -6.28 -9.45
C ARG A 469 6.44 -5.58 -8.40
N MET A 470 6.02 -6.25 -7.33
CA MET A 470 5.30 -5.61 -6.22
C MET A 470 6.22 -4.71 -5.38
N LEU A 471 7.40 -5.19 -5.01
CA LEU A 471 8.39 -4.39 -4.28
C LEU A 471 8.77 -3.12 -5.05
N MET A 472 8.97 -3.23 -6.36
CA MET A 472 9.25 -2.12 -7.25
C MET A 472 8.05 -1.18 -7.39
N LYS A 473 6.84 -1.70 -7.63
CA LYS A 473 5.61 -0.89 -7.78
C LYS A 473 5.33 0.00 -6.57
N TYR A 474 5.52 -0.52 -5.35
CA TYR A 474 5.26 0.19 -4.09
C TYR A 474 6.54 0.75 -3.42
N ASN A 475 7.67 0.69 -4.13
CA ASN A 475 8.99 1.18 -3.69
C ASN A 475 9.45 0.66 -2.31
N PHE A 476 9.18 -0.62 -2.01
CA PHE A 476 9.61 -1.29 -0.79
C PHE A 476 11.03 -1.85 -0.95
N LYS A 477 11.88 -1.62 0.06
CA LYS A 477 13.27 -2.12 0.11
C LYS A 477 13.37 -3.27 1.10
N ILE A 478 13.87 -4.42 0.65
CA ILE A 478 14.10 -5.58 1.54
C ILE A 478 15.29 -5.27 2.46
N GLN A 479 16.41 -4.87 1.86
CA GLN A 479 17.67 -4.56 2.55
C GLN A 479 17.50 -3.38 3.49
N TYR A 480 18.18 -3.44 4.63
CA TYR A 480 18.31 -2.34 5.58
C TYR A 480 19.48 -1.43 5.16
N PRO A 481 19.43 -0.11 5.48
CA PRO A 481 20.56 0.79 5.29
C PRO A 481 21.81 0.35 6.07
N ASP A 482 23.00 0.65 5.53
CA ASP A 482 24.29 0.29 6.16
C ASP A 482 24.51 0.92 7.55
N ASP A 483 23.80 2.00 7.91
CA ASP A 483 23.86 2.61 9.25
C ASP A 483 22.94 1.93 10.29
N VAL A 484 22.12 0.94 9.88
CA VAL A 484 21.37 0.05 10.77
C VAL A 484 22.24 -1.16 11.16
N GLU A 485 23.41 -0.88 11.75
CA GLU A 485 24.25 -1.93 12.35
C GLU A 485 23.55 -2.48 13.61
N LEU A 486 23.39 -3.81 13.66
CA LEU A 486 23.07 -4.52 14.90
C LEU A 486 24.36 -5.06 15.54
N ASP A 487 24.54 -4.76 16.82
CA ASP A 487 25.57 -5.37 17.65
C ASP A 487 25.40 -6.90 17.76
N SER A 488 26.37 -7.59 18.34
CA SER A 488 26.33 -9.05 18.54
C SER A 488 25.23 -9.50 19.52
N LEU A 489 24.00 -9.59 19.04
CA LEU A 489 22.80 -9.93 19.81
C LEU A 489 22.92 -11.32 20.49
N PRO A 490 22.60 -11.45 21.80
CA PRO A 490 22.55 -12.74 22.48
C PRO A 490 21.33 -13.57 22.05
N GLU A 491 21.43 -14.89 22.16
CA GLU A 491 20.33 -15.82 21.83
C GLU A 491 19.19 -15.81 22.88
N GLU A 492 19.54 -15.63 24.15
CA GLU A 492 18.63 -15.55 25.30
C GLU A 492 18.94 -14.30 26.12
N VAL A 493 17.89 -13.66 26.65
CA VAL A 493 18.04 -12.44 27.46
C VAL A 493 18.57 -12.79 28.85
N SER A 494 19.59 -12.04 29.28
CA SER A 494 20.25 -12.18 30.57
C SER A 494 20.36 -10.86 31.32
N GLU A 495 20.59 -10.93 32.63
CA GLU A 495 20.85 -9.77 33.51
C GLU A 495 22.01 -8.89 33.02
N ALA A 496 23.08 -9.50 32.50
CA ALA A 496 24.22 -8.77 31.95
C ALA A 496 23.92 -8.01 30.63
N SER A 497 22.77 -8.27 30.00
CA SER A 497 22.35 -7.66 28.72
C SER A 497 21.21 -6.64 28.85
N VAL A 498 20.73 -6.34 30.07
CA VAL A 498 19.54 -5.52 30.29
C VAL A 498 19.73 -4.58 31.47
N SER A 499 19.82 -3.28 31.20
CA SER A 499 20.10 -2.23 32.21
C SER A 499 19.00 -2.08 33.26
N ASP A 500 17.74 -2.32 32.90
CA ASP A 500 16.57 -2.22 33.79
C ASP A 500 16.13 -3.55 34.43
N TRP A 501 16.93 -4.63 34.29
CA TRP A 501 16.59 -6.01 34.73
C TRP A 501 16.03 -6.08 36.16
N GLY A 502 16.69 -5.44 37.12
CA GLY A 502 16.28 -5.44 38.53
C GLY A 502 14.97 -4.69 38.85
N SER A 503 14.40 -3.95 37.90
CA SER A 503 13.08 -3.31 38.02
C SER A 503 11.94 -4.08 37.34
N ARG A 504 12.26 -5.14 36.59
CA ARG A 504 11.28 -5.93 35.86
C ARG A 504 10.62 -6.97 36.76
N VAL A 505 9.32 -7.18 36.57
CA VAL A 505 8.61 -8.27 37.24
C VAL A 505 9.02 -9.60 36.61
N ASP A 506 9.59 -10.50 37.40
CA ASP A 506 9.92 -11.86 36.96
C ASP A 506 8.67 -12.74 36.93
N LEU A 507 8.25 -13.11 35.71
CA LEU A 507 7.12 -13.99 35.44
C LEU A 507 7.56 -15.30 34.75
N ARG A 508 8.86 -15.66 34.79
CA ARG A 508 9.39 -16.85 34.12
C ARG A 508 8.83 -18.19 34.64
N ASN A 509 8.19 -18.17 35.81
CA ASN A 509 7.52 -19.33 36.42
C ASN A 509 6.00 -19.38 36.15
N LEU A 510 5.43 -18.32 35.56
CA LEU A 510 4.00 -18.27 35.21
C LEU A 510 3.75 -19.07 33.92
N LYS A 511 2.66 -19.86 33.86
CA LYS A 511 2.36 -20.65 32.66
C LYS A 511 1.90 -19.74 31.51
N CYS A 512 2.82 -19.48 30.59
CA CYS A 512 2.66 -18.57 29.45
C CYS A 512 2.77 -19.32 28.11
N ILE A 513 1.91 -19.02 27.13
CA ILE A 513 1.93 -19.57 25.76
C ILE A 513 1.73 -18.48 24.70
N THR A 514 2.24 -18.70 23.48
CA THR A 514 1.81 -17.95 22.28
C THR A 514 0.81 -18.79 21.49
N ILE A 515 -0.06 -18.19 20.68
CA ILE A 515 -0.98 -18.90 19.77
C ILE A 515 -0.98 -18.23 18.39
N ASP A 516 -0.29 -18.85 17.44
CA ASP A 516 0.12 -18.18 16.19
C ASP A 516 -0.35 -18.88 14.90
N GLY A 517 -0.09 -18.23 13.76
CA GLY A 517 -0.13 -18.89 12.46
C GLY A 517 0.96 -19.95 12.35
N GLU A 518 0.68 -21.05 11.65
CA GLU A 518 1.60 -22.20 11.52
C GLU A 518 3.03 -21.79 11.09
N TYR A 519 3.12 -20.84 10.14
CA TYR A 519 4.37 -20.32 9.56
C TYR A 519 4.87 -19.00 10.20
N SER A 520 4.16 -18.44 11.18
CA SER A 520 4.58 -17.22 11.88
C SER A 520 5.86 -17.44 12.69
N LYS A 521 6.68 -16.39 12.84
CA LYS A 521 7.95 -16.40 13.60
C LYS A 521 8.11 -15.17 14.50
N ASP A 522 7.44 -14.10 14.12
CA ASP A 522 7.34 -12.77 14.69
C ASP A 522 6.28 -12.76 15.82
N PHE A 523 6.53 -13.51 16.89
CA PHE A 523 5.60 -13.65 18.02
C PHE A 523 5.59 -12.38 18.88
N ASP A 524 4.72 -11.45 18.53
CA ASP A 524 4.46 -10.19 19.25
C ASP A 524 3.90 -10.43 20.67
N ASP A 525 3.00 -11.39 20.82
CA ASP A 525 2.18 -11.57 22.02
C ASP A 525 2.20 -12.99 22.61
N ALA A 526 2.03 -13.06 23.92
CA ALA A 526 1.87 -14.28 24.69
C ALA A 526 0.86 -14.08 25.82
N ILE A 527 0.16 -15.13 26.23
CA ILE A 527 -0.91 -15.10 27.22
C ILE A 527 -0.67 -16.04 28.40
N SER A 528 -1.07 -15.59 29.60
CA SER A 528 -1.16 -16.41 30.81
C SER A 528 -2.52 -16.22 31.48
N PHE A 529 -3.01 -17.23 32.22
CA PHE A 529 -4.36 -17.23 32.79
C PHE A 529 -4.43 -18.02 34.10
N GLU A 530 -5.01 -17.41 35.13
CA GLU A 530 -5.16 -17.96 36.48
C GLU A 530 -6.60 -17.78 36.99
N THR A 531 -7.05 -18.71 37.83
CA THR A 531 -8.43 -18.72 38.35
C THR A 531 -8.48 -18.95 39.85
N GLU A 532 -8.74 -17.89 40.63
CA GLU A 532 -8.94 -17.94 42.08
C GLU A 532 -10.45 -18.05 42.39
N GLY A 533 -11.00 -19.25 42.16
CA GLY A 533 -12.42 -19.55 42.36
C GLY A 533 -13.33 -18.72 41.45
N LYS A 534 -13.88 -17.62 41.97
CA LYS A 534 -14.73 -16.68 41.19
C LYS A 534 -13.96 -15.54 40.52
N ARG A 535 -12.68 -15.35 40.84
CA ARG A 535 -11.82 -14.35 40.21
C ARG A 535 -11.01 -14.97 39.08
N ILE A 536 -10.85 -14.20 38.02
CA ILE A 536 -9.93 -14.47 36.92
C ILE A 536 -8.80 -13.46 37.03
N ARG A 537 -7.56 -13.91 36.82
CA ARG A 537 -6.49 -13.02 36.40
C ARG A 537 -5.99 -13.49 35.04
N PHE A 538 -5.93 -12.58 34.09
CA PHE A 538 -5.39 -12.87 32.77
C PHE A 538 -4.32 -11.84 32.41
N TYR A 539 -3.33 -12.31 31.67
CA TYR A 539 -2.15 -11.56 31.32
C TYR A 539 -1.99 -11.53 29.81
N VAL A 540 -1.66 -10.35 29.29
CA VAL A 540 -1.21 -10.16 27.92
C VAL A 540 0.22 -9.63 28.01
N HIS A 541 1.18 -10.44 27.56
CA HIS A 541 2.60 -10.13 27.54
C HIS A 541 2.99 -9.78 26.11
N ILE A 542 3.43 -8.55 25.86
CA ILE A 542 3.82 -8.09 24.52
C ILE A 542 5.33 -7.87 24.46
N ALA A 543 5.98 -8.25 23.35
CA ALA A 543 7.41 -8.03 23.12
C ALA A 543 7.85 -6.58 23.46
N ASP A 544 8.85 -6.43 24.33
CA ASP A 544 9.39 -5.11 24.74
C ASP A 544 10.37 -4.57 23.68
N VAL A 545 9.84 -4.28 22.49
CA VAL A 545 10.58 -3.73 21.35
C VAL A 545 11.19 -2.37 21.68
N ALA A 546 10.55 -1.59 22.56
CA ALA A 546 11.04 -0.30 23.03
C ALA A 546 12.40 -0.40 23.76
N ASN A 547 12.74 -1.57 24.31
CA ASN A 547 14.07 -1.84 24.88
C ASN A 547 15.19 -1.99 23.83
N TYR A 548 14.85 -2.41 22.60
CA TYR A 548 15.82 -2.68 21.54
C TYR A 548 15.87 -1.59 20.47
N VAL A 549 14.78 -0.84 20.31
CA VAL A 549 14.65 0.24 19.32
C VAL A 549 14.64 1.58 20.06
N GLU A 550 15.82 2.11 20.38
CA GLU A 550 15.95 3.42 21.03
C GLU A 550 15.44 4.55 20.12
N PRO A 551 14.66 5.53 20.62
CA PRO A 551 14.24 6.69 19.84
C PRO A 551 15.40 7.42 19.16
N GLY A 552 15.25 7.79 17.89
CA GLY A 552 16.24 8.57 17.13
C GLY A 552 17.51 7.81 16.71
N SER A 553 17.60 6.50 17.02
CA SER A 553 18.60 5.58 16.47
C SER A 553 18.39 5.35 14.95
N PRO A 554 19.39 4.83 14.21
CA PRO A 554 19.19 4.44 12.80
C PRO A 554 18.07 3.42 12.63
N LEU A 555 18.00 2.44 13.55
CA LEU A 555 16.95 1.41 13.58
C LEU A 555 15.54 2.01 13.80
N ASP A 556 15.39 2.98 14.70
CA ASP A 556 14.12 3.70 14.90
C ASP A 556 13.71 4.53 13.68
N VAL A 557 14.68 5.13 13.00
CA VAL A 557 14.44 5.95 11.80
C VAL A 557 14.00 5.09 10.60
N GLU A 558 14.58 3.89 10.47
CA GLU A 558 14.16 2.92 9.45
C GLU A 558 12.82 2.26 9.81
N ALA A 559 12.61 1.90 11.09
CA ALA A 559 11.32 1.40 11.58
C ALA A 559 10.20 2.42 11.40
N TYR A 560 10.46 3.71 11.64
CA TYR A 560 9.52 4.79 11.33
C TYR A 560 9.31 4.91 9.82
N THR A 561 10.36 4.85 9.01
CA THR A 561 10.27 4.99 7.55
C THR A 561 9.47 3.85 6.90
N ARG A 562 9.57 2.61 7.42
CA ARG A 562 8.71 1.47 7.01
C ARG A 562 7.31 1.54 7.62
N ALA A 563 7.20 1.99 8.87
CA ALA A 563 6.01 2.10 9.72
C ALA A 563 5.20 0.81 10.00
N THR A 564 5.25 -0.19 9.12
CA THR A 564 4.63 -1.51 9.28
C THR A 564 5.44 -2.58 8.52
N SER A 565 5.32 -3.85 8.91
CA SER A 565 5.72 -4.98 8.06
C SER A 565 4.71 -5.17 6.92
N VAL A 566 5.14 -5.77 5.80
CA VAL A 566 4.31 -6.05 4.60
C VAL A 566 4.43 -7.52 4.21
N TYR A 567 3.31 -8.23 4.07
CA TYR A 567 3.21 -9.68 3.96
C TYR A 567 2.92 -10.15 2.53
N MET A 568 3.97 -10.29 1.73
CA MET A 568 3.95 -10.77 0.34
C MET A 568 3.87 -12.31 0.28
N GLY A 569 2.76 -12.87 0.79
CA GLY A 569 2.51 -14.31 0.79
C GLY A 569 3.43 -15.09 1.72
N SER A 570 4.40 -15.81 1.15
CA SER A 570 5.41 -16.57 1.90
C SER A 570 6.63 -15.74 2.33
N ARG A 571 6.75 -14.50 1.84
CA ARG A 571 7.87 -13.59 2.13
C ARG A 571 7.36 -12.31 2.77
N VAL A 572 8.13 -11.73 3.67
CA VAL A 572 7.78 -10.51 4.41
C VAL A 572 8.83 -9.43 4.10
N VAL A 573 8.40 -8.18 3.97
CA VAL A 573 9.27 -7.00 4.15
C VAL A 573 9.06 -6.54 5.59
N PRO A 574 9.92 -6.94 6.55
CA PRO A 574 9.67 -6.65 7.94
C PRO A 574 9.96 -5.17 8.26
N MET A 575 9.31 -4.66 9.31
CA MET A 575 9.64 -3.36 9.89
C MET A 575 11.02 -3.41 10.57
N LEU A 576 11.30 -4.45 11.36
CA LEU A 576 12.55 -4.64 12.11
C LEU A 576 13.35 -5.85 11.59
N PRO A 577 14.71 -5.80 11.58
CA PRO A 577 15.53 -6.88 11.05
C PRO A 577 15.22 -8.25 11.70
N PRO A 578 15.27 -9.37 10.94
CA PRO A 578 14.93 -10.71 11.44
C PRO A 578 15.65 -11.13 12.73
N GLU A 579 16.87 -10.65 12.94
CA GLU A 579 17.69 -10.90 14.13
C GLU A 579 17.04 -10.38 15.43
N LEU A 580 16.20 -9.35 15.32
CA LEU A 580 15.32 -8.86 16.37
C LEU A 580 13.91 -9.44 16.23
N SER A 581 13.28 -9.32 15.05
CA SER A 581 11.85 -9.62 14.85
C SER A 581 11.49 -11.10 14.89
N GLU A 582 12.35 -12.00 14.40
CA GLU A 582 12.16 -13.46 14.47
C GLU A 582 12.81 -14.10 15.72
N ASN A 583 13.61 -13.35 16.50
CA ASN A 583 14.42 -13.91 17.58
C ASN A 583 14.34 -13.13 18.91
N LEU A 584 14.99 -11.97 19.06
CA LEU A 584 15.17 -11.35 20.39
C LEU A 584 13.93 -10.64 20.93
N CYS A 585 13.15 -9.99 20.07
CA CYS A 585 11.85 -9.43 20.41
C CYS A 585 10.78 -10.53 20.45
N SER A 586 10.84 -11.47 19.49
CA SER A 586 9.90 -12.59 19.39
C SER A 586 9.85 -13.41 20.67
N LEU A 587 8.64 -13.66 21.18
CA LEU A 587 8.36 -14.37 22.42
C LEU A 587 8.51 -15.91 22.26
N VAL A 588 9.64 -16.34 21.71
CA VAL A 588 9.93 -17.75 21.40
C VAL A 588 9.96 -18.63 22.65
N ALA A 589 9.45 -19.85 22.51
CA ALA A 589 9.35 -20.82 23.61
C ALA A 589 10.71 -21.22 24.21
N ALA A 590 10.68 -21.61 25.48
CA ALA A 590 11.79 -22.05 26.32
C ALA A 590 12.92 -21.04 26.56
N LYS A 591 12.88 -19.82 26.02
CA LYS A 591 13.88 -18.76 26.25
C LYS A 591 13.31 -17.60 27.08
N ASN A 592 14.16 -16.97 27.89
CA ASN A 592 13.87 -15.73 28.57
C ASN A 592 13.70 -14.60 27.54
N ARG A 593 12.64 -13.82 27.67
CA ARG A 593 12.30 -12.68 26.80
C ARG A 593 11.79 -11.49 27.61
N LEU A 594 12.03 -10.30 27.09
CA LEU A 594 11.53 -9.05 27.68
C LEU A 594 10.12 -8.78 27.16
N ALA A 595 9.20 -8.51 28.08
CA ALA A 595 7.82 -8.20 27.72
C ALA A 595 7.28 -7.00 28.51
N PHE A 596 6.47 -6.19 27.85
CA PHE A 596 5.55 -5.26 28.49
C PHE A 596 4.26 -6.04 28.82
N THR A 597 3.98 -6.23 30.11
CA THR A 597 2.82 -7.01 30.56
C THR A 597 1.66 -6.10 30.93
N VAL A 598 0.46 -6.48 30.47
CA VAL A 598 -0.83 -5.99 30.95
C VAL A 598 -1.47 -7.10 31.79
N GLU A 599 -1.51 -6.91 33.10
CA GLU A 599 -2.21 -7.81 34.05
C GLU A 599 -3.63 -7.28 34.27
N MET A 600 -4.65 -8.14 34.18
CA MET A 600 -6.06 -7.76 34.32
C MET A 600 -6.80 -8.68 35.29
N ASP A 601 -7.37 -8.10 36.35
CA ASP A 601 -8.25 -8.79 37.32
C ASP A 601 -9.72 -8.68 36.87
N ALA A 602 -10.39 -9.81 36.65
CA ALA A 602 -11.76 -9.87 36.13
C ALA A 602 -12.66 -10.87 36.86
N ASP A 603 -13.97 -10.80 36.60
CA ASP A 603 -14.94 -11.83 36.97
C ASP A 603 -15.39 -12.68 35.76
N TRP A 604 -16.06 -13.80 36.04
CA TRP A 604 -16.70 -14.64 35.02
C TRP A 604 -17.90 -14.01 34.32
N GLN A 605 -18.14 -12.70 34.49
CA GLN A 605 -19.16 -11.90 33.80
C GLN A 605 -18.51 -10.88 32.83
N GLY A 606 -17.19 -10.96 32.62
CA GLY A 606 -16.44 -10.10 31.70
C GLY A 606 -16.20 -8.69 32.25
N ASN A 607 -16.43 -8.43 33.53
CA ASN A 607 -16.09 -7.14 34.13
C ASN A 607 -14.60 -7.11 34.49
N ILE A 608 -13.79 -6.44 33.68
CA ILE A 608 -12.38 -6.15 34.01
C ILE A 608 -12.36 -5.06 35.09
N THR A 609 -12.08 -5.47 36.33
CA THR A 609 -12.17 -4.63 37.53
C THR A 609 -10.91 -3.80 37.80
N HIS A 610 -9.74 -4.32 37.42
CA HIS A 610 -8.45 -3.66 37.60
C HIS A 610 -7.50 -4.05 36.45
N ALA A 611 -6.55 -3.17 36.16
CA ALA A 611 -5.50 -3.41 35.18
C ALA A 611 -4.19 -2.77 35.65
N LYS A 612 -3.08 -3.51 35.52
CA LYS A 612 -1.71 -3.04 35.82
C LYS A 612 -0.86 -3.15 34.56
N PHE A 613 0.11 -2.25 34.43
CA PHE A 613 1.04 -2.17 33.30
C PHE A 613 2.46 -2.12 33.85
N TYR A 614 3.34 -3.01 33.38
CA TYR A 614 4.73 -3.04 33.84
C TYR A 614 5.65 -3.78 32.87
N LYS A 615 6.94 -3.43 32.89
CA LYS A 615 7.99 -4.22 32.25
C LYS A 615 8.26 -5.50 33.03
N SER A 616 8.52 -6.58 32.31
CA SER A 616 8.62 -7.94 32.85
C SER A 616 9.65 -8.77 32.10
N ILE A 617 10.00 -9.91 32.69
CA ILE A 617 10.79 -10.97 32.07
C ILE A 617 9.91 -12.22 32.08
N ILE A 618 9.64 -12.78 30.90
CA ILE A 618 8.84 -13.99 30.74
C ILE A 618 9.70 -15.14 30.20
N LYS A 619 9.18 -16.37 30.31
CA LYS A 619 9.68 -17.55 29.62
C LYS A 619 8.47 -18.30 29.08
N VAL A 620 8.22 -18.19 27.77
CA VAL A 620 7.09 -18.89 27.14
C VAL A 620 7.32 -20.39 27.29
N ALA A 621 6.36 -21.10 27.87
CA ALA A 621 6.47 -22.52 28.12
C ALA A 621 6.42 -23.32 26.81
N GLU A 622 5.55 -22.91 25.88
CA GLU A 622 5.25 -23.63 24.65
C GLU A 622 4.57 -22.73 23.61
N ARG A 623 4.90 -22.92 22.32
CA ARG A 623 4.22 -22.28 21.17
C ARG A 623 3.03 -23.14 20.73
N TYR A 624 1.87 -22.52 20.59
CA TYR A 624 0.69 -23.14 19.98
C TYR A 624 0.49 -22.55 18.59
N THR A 625 -0.18 -23.30 17.72
CA THR A 625 -0.75 -22.75 16.48
C THR A 625 -2.26 -22.74 16.60
N TYR A 626 -2.95 -21.86 15.87
CA TYR A 626 -4.42 -21.75 15.95
C TYR A 626 -5.13 -23.09 15.75
N ASN A 627 -4.62 -23.97 14.88
CA ASN A 627 -5.15 -25.32 14.67
C ASN A 627 -5.00 -26.22 15.91
N ARG A 628 -3.84 -26.17 16.59
CA ARG A 628 -3.59 -26.91 17.85
C ARG A 628 -4.49 -26.39 18.96
N ALA A 629 -4.56 -25.07 19.12
CA ALA A 629 -5.38 -24.43 20.14
C ALA A 629 -6.87 -24.74 19.93
N GLU A 630 -7.38 -24.68 18.69
CA GLU A 630 -8.76 -25.05 18.38
C GLU A 630 -9.04 -26.52 18.73
N LYS A 631 -8.14 -27.44 18.35
CA LYS A 631 -8.27 -28.86 18.70
C LYS A 631 -8.38 -29.06 20.21
N GLU A 632 -7.51 -28.42 21.00
CA GLU A 632 -7.53 -28.56 22.46
C GLU A 632 -8.75 -27.88 23.11
N ILE A 633 -9.25 -26.78 22.54
CA ILE A 633 -10.52 -26.13 22.93
C ILE A 633 -11.73 -27.05 22.66
N LEU A 634 -11.70 -27.82 21.57
CA LEU A 634 -12.78 -28.73 21.17
C LEU A 634 -12.75 -30.06 21.96
N GLU A 635 -11.57 -30.63 22.19
CA GLU A 635 -11.40 -31.93 22.84
C GLU A 635 -11.32 -31.85 24.37
N GLY A 636 -10.69 -30.80 24.93
CA GLY A 636 -10.41 -30.69 26.37
C GLY A 636 -11.61 -30.25 27.24
N GLY A 637 -12.68 -29.76 26.62
CA GLY A 637 -13.86 -29.24 27.32
C GLY A 637 -13.60 -27.95 28.12
N PRO A 638 -14.64 -27.37 28.76
CA PRO A 638 -14.56 -26.06 29.40
C PRO A 638 -13.70 -26.02 30.67
N GLU A 639 -13.37 -27.19 31.26
CA GLU A 639 -12.57 -27.28 32.49
C GLU A 639 -11.05 -27.32 32.23
N ASN A 640 -10.60 -27.66 31.01
CA ASN A 640 -9.20 -27.53 30.64
C ASN A 640 -8.78 -26.05 30.64
N TRP A 641 -7.49 -25.76 30.87
CA TRP A 641 -6.94 -24.40 30.97
C TRP A 641 -7.27 -23.51 29.76
N ILE A 642 -7.10 -24.02 28.54
CA ILE A 642 -7.48 -23.29 27.32
C ILE A 642 -9.00 -23.23 27.11
N GLY A 643 -9.76 -24.23 27.58
CA GLY A 643 -11.22 -24.22 27.60
C GLY A 643 -11.79 -23.15 28.54
N LYS A 644 -11.14 -22.91 29.68
CA LYS A 644 -11.45 -21.81 30.61
C LYS A 644 -11.15 -20.45 30.01
N MET A 645 -9.99 -20.29 29.38
CA MET A 645 -9.64 -19.08 28.61
C MET A 645 -10.67 -18.79 27.52
N MET A 646 -11.03 -19.79 26.71
CA MET A 646 -12.03 -19.64 25.65
C MET A 646 -13.44 -19.34 26.19
N SER A 647 -13.82 -19.95 27.32
CA SER A 647 -15.11 -19.67 27.97
C SER A 647 -15.20 -18.22 28.43
N PHE A 648 -14.11 -17.67 28.99
CA PHE A 648 -14.03 -16.25 29.35
C PHE A 648 -14.00 -15.33 28.12
N ALA A 649 -13.26 -15.67 27.07
CA ALA A 649 -13.22 -14.90 25.82
C ALA A 649 -14.60 -14.81 25.14
N ASN A 650 -15.40 -15.89 25.18
CA ASN A 650 -16.79 -15.83 24.72
C ASN A 650 -17.64 -14.83 25.53
N VAL A 651 -17.47 -14.75 26.87
CA VAL A 651 -18.18 -13.77 27.70
C VAL A 651 -17.73 -12.33 27.38
N LEU A 652 -16.43 -12.10 27.14
CA LEU A 652 -15.93 -10.80 26.66
C LEU A 652 -16.58 -10.41 25.32
N ARG A 653 -16.61 -11.34 24.35
CA ARG A 653 -17.24 -11.15 23.03
C ARG A 653 -18.74 -10.91 23.13
N GLU A 654 -19.48 -11.75 23.86
CA GLU A 654 -20.93 -11.60 24.05
C GLU A 654 -21.26 -10.23 24.66
N ARG A 655 -20.51 -9.80 25.68
CA ARG A 655 -20.64 -8.47 26.27
C ARG A 655 -20.35 -7.37 25.24
N ARG A 656 -19.23 -7.47 24.51
CA ARG A 656 -18.85 -6.53 23.45
C ARG A 656 -19.96 -6.38 22.42
N LEU A 657 -20.54 -7.47 21.93
CA LEU A 657 -21.64 -7.43 20.96
C LEU A 657 -22.96 -6.92 21.57
N ALA A 658 -23.24 -7.22 22.85
CA ALA A 658 -24.42 -6.74 23.56
C ALA A 658 -24.41 -5.22 23.79
N GLU A 659 -23.24 -4.60 23.97
CA GLU A 659 -23.11 -3.13 24.03
C GLU A 659 -23.31 -2.45 22.65
N GLY A 660 -23.57 -3.23 21.60
CA GLY A 660 -24.02 -2.79 20.28
C GLY A 660 -22.85 -2.54 19.33
N ARG A 661 -22.18 -3.62 18.90
CA ARG A 661 -20.93 -3.59 18.11
C ARG A 661 -21.00 -4.54 16.92
N VAL A 662 -20.23 -4.25 15.88
CA VAL A 662 -20.23 -5.04 14.65
C VAL A 662 -19.29 -6.24 14.78
N ASP A 663 -19.78 -7.46 14.53
CA ASP A 663 -18.93 -8.63 14.30
C ASP A 663 -18.83 -8.86 12.79
N LEU A 664 -17.81 -8.27 12.18
CA LEU A 664 -17.54 -8.42 10.74
C LEU A 664 -16.83 -9.74 10.47
N ASN A 665 -17.59 -10.84 10.52
CA ASN A 665 -17.12 -12.16 10.12
C ASN A 665 -17.03 -12.27 8.59
N LEU A 666 -16.11 -11.49 8.01
CA LEU A 666 -15.76 -11.54 6.59
C LEU A 666 -15.03 -12.84 6.28
N LYS A 667 -15.28 -13.39 5.09
CA LYS A 667 -14.57 -14.56 4.59
C LYS A 667 -13.24 -14.12 3.98
N GLU A 668 -12.16 -14.29 4.74
CA GLU A 668 -10.81 -14.06 4.24
C GLU A 668 -10.37 -15.18 3.29
N THR A 669 -9.51 -14.83 2.33
CA THR A 669 -8.98 -15.77 1.32
C THR A 669 -7.47 -15.84 1.45
N LYS A 670 -6.94 -17.07 1.49
CA LYS A 670 -5.51 -17.35 1.63
C LYS A 670 -4.99 -18.10 0.42
N VAL A 671 -3.92 -17.57 -0.15
CA VAL A 671 -3.07 -18.27 -1.11
C VAL A 671 -2.29 -19.36 -0.38
N ILE A 672 -2.43 -20.60 -0.82
CA ILE A 672 -1.66 -21.76 -0.36
C ILE A 672 -0.61 -22.08 -1.43
N THR A 673 0.64 -22.24 -1.01
CA THR A 673 1.79 -22.48 -1.88
C THR A 673 2.56 -23.74 -1.45
N ASP A 674 3.38 -24.28 -2.35
CA ASP A 674 4.36 -25.31 -2.02
C ASP A 674 5.68 -24.71 -1.47
N ASN A 675 6.65 -25.58 -1.19
CA ASN A 675 7.97 -25.20 -0.67
C ASN A 675 8.80 -24.36 -1.65
N GLU A 676 8.50 -24.41 -2.95
CA GLU A 676 9.08 -23.58 -4.01
C GLU A 676 8.26 -22.29 -4.24
N HIS A 677 7.24 -22.07 -3.41
CA HIS A 677 6.26 -20.99 -3.45
C HIS A 677 5.29 -21.02 -4.65
N ASN A 678 5.24 -22.08 -5.45
CA ASN A 678 4.24 -22.17 -6.51
C ASN A 678 2.84 -22.28 -5.89
N ILE A 679 1.86 -21.56 -6.44
CA ILE A 679 0.48 -21.60 -5.94
C ILE A 679 -0.17 -22.98 -6.14
N ILE A 680 -0.70 -23.54 -5.06
CA ILE A 680 -1.47 -24.80 -5.02
C ILE A 680 -2.96 -24.50 -5.09
N GLU A 681 -3.44 -23.57 -4.25
CA GLU A 681 -4.86 -23.34 -3.99
C GLU A 681 -5.12 -21.90 -3.51
N ILE A 682 -6.35 -21.43 -3.68
CA ILE A 682 -6.90 -20.21 -3.06
C ILE A 682 -8.07 -20.65 -2.18
N ALA A 683 -7.82 -20.77 -0.88
CA ALA A 683 -8.78 -21.29 0.09
C ALA A 683 -9.46 -20.17 0.89
N THR A 684 -10.72 -20.36 1.28
CA THR A 684 -11.34 -19.51 2.31
C THR A 684 -10.81 -19.91 3.70
N VAL A 685 -10.43 -18.95 4.53
CA VAL A 685 -10.03 -19.20 5.92
C VAL A 685 -11.27 -19.15 6.82
N GLU A 686 -11.43 -20.16 7.69
CA GLU A 686 -12.46 -20.14 8.73
C GLU A 686 -11.90 -19.54 10.03
N ARG A 687 -12.64 -18.58 10.62
CA ARG A 687 -12.27 -17.93 11.88
C ARG A 687 -12.55 -18.85 13.07
N LEU A 688 -11.57 -19.73 13.35
CA LEU A 688 -11.52 -20.63 14.51
C LEU A 688 -11.73 -19.87 15.84
N LYS A 689 -12.22 -20.57 16.88
CA LYS A 689 -12.36 -20.02 18.23
C LYS A 689 -11.02 -19.61 18.82
N ALA A 690 -9.95 -20.33 18.48
CA ALA A 690 -8.58 -19.95 18.86
C ALA A 690 -8.19 -18.53 18.41
N HIS A 691 -8.66 -18.05 17.26
CA HIS A 691 -8.47 -16.64 16.86
C HIS A 691 -9.25 -15.71 17.78
N ILE A 692 -10.54 -16.00 18.01
CA ILE A 692 -11.43 -15.20 18.86
C ILE A 692 -10.90 -15.09 20.30
N LEU A 693 -10.24 -16.12 20.83
CA LEU A 693 -9.56 -16.09 22.12
C LEU A 693 -8.47 -15.00 22.15
N ILE A 694 -7.54 -15.03 21.20
CA ILE A 694 -6.46 -14.04 21.11
C ILE A 694 -7.04 -12.64 20.83
N GLU A 695 -7.98 -12.51 19.90
CA GLU A 695 -8.65 -11.24 19.58
C GLU A 695 -9.20 -10.54 20.84
N GLU A 696 -10.08 -11.19 21.62
CA GLU A 696 -10.70 -10.53 22.79
C GLU A 696 -9.69 -10.22 23.91
N PHE A 697 -8.61 -11.00 24.04
CA PHE A 697 -7.53 -10.72 24.99
C PHE A 697 -6.71 -9.50 24.53
N MET A 698 -6.33 -9.42 23.25
CA MET A 698 -5.58 -8.29 22.70
C MET A 698 -6.42 -7.01 22.64
N LEU A 699 -7.71 -7.10 22.31
CA LEU A 699 -8.64 -5.97 22.42
C LEU A 699 -8.72 -5.47 23.86
N SER A 700 -8.82 -6.36 24.85
CA SER A 700 -8.83 -5.98 26.27
C SER A 700 -7.58 -5.21 26.69
N ALA A 701 -6.39 -5.67 26.27
CA ALA A 701 -5.12 -4.98 26.53
C ALA A 701 -5.07 -3.59 25.85
N ASN A 702 -5.39 -3.52 24.55
CA ASN A 702 -5.42 -2.27 23.78
C ASN A 702 -6.34 -1.20 24.42
N ILE A 703 -7.54 -1.59 24.86
CA ILE A 703 -8.48 -0.68 25.53
C ILE A 703 -7.91 -0.18 26.86
N LYS A 704 -7.33 -1.06 27.68
CA LYS A 704 -6.84 -0.68 29.03
C LYS A 704 -5.59 0.20 28.96
N VAL A 705 -4.70 -0.02 27.98
CA VAL A 705 -3.58 0.87 27.70
C VAL A 705 -4.07 2.24 27.23
N ALA A 706 -4.99 2.31 26.26
CA ALA A 706 -5.57 3.57 25.79
C ALA A 706 -6.27 4.36 26.91
N GLU A 707 -7.09 3.69 27.73
CA GLU A 707 -7.72 4.26 28.91
C GLU A 707 -6.70 4.88 29.88
N PHE A 708 -5.56 4.23 30.10
CA PHE A 708 -4.53 4.65 31.05
C PHE A 708 -3.73 5.85 30.52
N ILE A 709 -3.28 5.80 29.26
CA ILE A 709 -2.57 6.91 28.61
C ILE A 709 -3.43 8.17 28.57
N ARG A 710 -4.73 8.04 28.23
CA ARG A 710 -5.68 9.16 28.30
C ARG A 710 -5.84 9.73 29.71
N LYS A 711 -6.01 8.89 30.73
CA LYS A 711 -6.15 9.34 32.13
C LYS A 711 -4.92 10.14 32.59
N LYS A 712 -3.75 9.82 32.05
CA LYS A 712 -2.47 10.53 32.25
C LYS A 712 -2.22 11.71 31.29
N LYS A 713 -3.13 11.96 30.33
CA LYS A 713 -3.07 13.05 29.33
C LYS A 713 -1.74 13.15 28.57
N ARG A 714 -1.14 12.01 28.21
CA ARG A 714 0.05 11.99 27.35
C ARG A 714 -0.35 11.86 25.86
N PRO A 715 0.29 12.58 24.92
CA PRO A 715 0.04 12.41 23.49
C PRO A 715 0.40 10.99 23.03
N THR A 716 -0.45 10.36 22.21
CA THR A 716 -0.21 9.01 21.64
C THR A 716 -1.04 8.80 20.39
N LEU A 717 -0.72 7.75 19.62
CA LEU A 717 -1.48 7.33 18.44
C LEU A 717 -2.68 6.47 18.85
N TYR A 718 -3.89 7.02 18.70
CA TYR A 718 -5.15 6.29 18.80
C TYR A 718 -5.47 5.60 17.47
N ARG A 719 -6.14 4.45 17.51
CA ARG A 719 -6.65 3.78 16.32
C ARG A 719 -8.12 4.16 16.15
N VAL A 720 -8.36 5.14 15.28
CA VAL A 720 -9.67 5.73 15.02
C VAL A 720 -10.41 4.95 13.94
N HIS A 721 -11.73 4.84 14.09
CA HIS A 721 -12.66 4.43 13.05
C HIS A 721 -13.92 5.27 13.24
N GLU A 722 -14.23 6.13 12.29
CA GLU A 722 -15.40 7.02 12.40
C GLU A 722 -16.71 6.28 12.09
N PRO A 723 -17.88 6.80 12.52
CA PRO A 723 -19.15 6.38 11.95
C PRO A 723 -19.18 6.63 10.43
N MET A 724 -20.11 5.98 9.74
CA MET A 724 -20.43 6.36 8.35
C MET A 724 -20.88 7.82 8.27
N ASP A 725 -20.57 8.50 7.17
CA ASP A 725 -21.05 9.85 6.89
C ASP A 725 -22.56 9.91 6.58
N ALA A 726 -23.10 11.13 6.54
CA ALA A 726 -24.51 11.39 6.31
C ALA A 726 -24.96 11.03 4.88
N GLU A 727 -24.11 11.19 3.86
CA GLU A 727 -24.48 10.91 2.47
C GLU A 727 -24.65 9.41 2.23
N LYS A 728 -23.79 8.57 2.83
CA LYS A 728 -23.94 7.11 2.85
C LYS A 728 -25.17 6.68 3.66
N LEU A 729 -25.45 7.32 4.81
CA LEU A 729 -26.64 7.06 5.61
C LEU A 729 -27.93 7.33 4.82
N ASP A 730 -28.00 8.47 4.13
CA ASP A 730 -29.12 8.81 3.25
C ASP A 730 -29.20 7.89 2.02
N SER A 731 -28.06 7.45 1.47
CA SER A 731 -28.03 6.47 0.36
C SER A 731 -28.57 5.09 0.76
N LEU A 732 -28.25 4.60 1.97
CA LEU A 732 -28.85 3.38 2.51
C LEU A 732 -30.35 3.55 2.79
N ASN A 733 -30.78 4.71 3.30
CA ASN A 733 -32.20 5.02 3.50
C ASN A 733 -32.98 5.13 2.18
N ALA A 734 -32.36 5.66 1.13
CA ALA A 734 -32.90 5.66 -0.22
C ALA A 734 -33.04 4.23 -0.78
N PHE A 735 -32.03 3.36 -0.57
CA PHE A 735 -32.13 1.94 -0.94
C PHE A 735 -33.33 1.25 -0.28
N LEU A 736 -33.51 1.41 1.05
CA LEU A 736 -34.63 0.80 1.78
C LEU A 736 -35.98 1.27 1.19
N SER A 737 -36.09 2.58 0.96
CA SER A 737 -37.29 3.22 0.40
C SER A 737 -37.61 2.72 -1.01
N LEU A 738 -36.60 2.61 -1.89
CA LEU A 738 -36.75 2.12 -3.27
C LEU A 738 -37.17 0.64 -3.34
N ASN A 739 -36.72 -0.17 -2.38
CA ASN A 739 -37.11 -1.58 -2.26
C ASN A 739 -38.46 -1.78 -1.53
N GLY A 740 -39.15 -0.70 -1.16
CA GLY A 740 -40.44 -0.76 -0.44
C GLY A 740 -40.33 -1.25 1.01
N ILE A 741 -39.13 -1.25 1.59
CA ILE A 741 -38.87 -1.70 2.94
C ILE A 741 -39.28 -0.58 3.90
N ASN A 742 -40.30 -0.83 4.73
CA ASN A 742 -40.79 0.14 5.70
C ASN A 742 -39.93 0.18 6.98
N ALA A 743 -38.63 0.48 6.80
CA ALA A 743 -37.64 0.70 7.85
C ALA A 743 -36.67 1.80 7.42
N GLN A 744 -36.05 2.47 8.40
CA GLN A 744 -35.10 3.55 8.17
C GLN A 744 -33.99 3.49 9.22
N LEU A 745 -32.74 3.69 8.80
CA LEU A 745 -31.63 4.00 9.69
C LEU A 745 -31.85 5.44 10.22
N LYS A 746 -32.13 5.56 11.53
CA LYS A 746 -32.35 6.86 12.19
C LYS A 746 -31.04 7.62 12.39
N ASP A 747 -30.00 6.85 12.64
CA ASP A 747 -28.63 7.27 12.94
C ASP A 747 -27.68 6.11 12.59
N THR A 748 -26.39 6.35 12.84
CA THR A 748 -25.29 5.39 12.62
C THR A 748 -25.08 4.45 13.82
N SER A 749 -26.05 4.31 14.73
CA SER A 749 -25.92 3.35 15.84
C SER A 749 -26.08 1.91 15.36
N TYR A 750 -25.41 0.98 16.05
CA TYR A 750 -25.62 -0.44 15.80
C TYR A 750 -27.06 -0.90 16.10
N GLU A 751 -27.78 -0.22 17.00
CA GLU A 751 -29.20 -0.50 17.25
C GLU A 751 -30.08 -0.13 16.04
N SER A 752 -29.84 1.05 15.45
CA SER A 752 -30.46 1.49 14.19
C SER A 752 -30.20 0.48 13.06
N ILE A 753 -28.94 0.09 12.87
CA ILE A 753 -28.53 -0.93 11.88
C ILE A 753 -29.20 -2.28 12.15
N LYS A 754 -29.12 -2.81 13.37
CA LYS A 754 -29.69 -4.12 13.76
C LYS A 754 -31.20 -4.17 13.61
N ASN A 755 -31.90 -3.06 13.87
CA ASN A 755 -33.34 -2.95 13.63
C ASN A 755 -33.69 -3.02 12.13
N VAL A 756 -32.92 -2.38 11.25
CA VAL A 756 -33.11 -2.53 9.80
C VAL A 756 -32.76 -3.94 9.34
N LEU A 757 -31.66 -4.51 9.83
CA LEU A 757 -31.25 -5.88 9.49
C LEU A 757 -32.29 -6.92 9.91
N SER A 758 -32.98 -6.74 11.04
CA SER A 758 -34.05 -7.66 11.48
C SER A 758 -35.33 -7.55 10.64
N VAL A 759 -35.58 -6.40 9.99
CA VAL A 759 -36.73 -6.19 9.08
C VAL A 759 -36.44 -6.67 7.66
N ILE A 760 -35.19 -6.53 7.19
CA ILE A 760 -34.79 -6.94 5.84
C ILE A 760 -34.49 -8.44 5.71
N SER A 761 -34.27 -9.15 6.83
CA SER A 761 -33.78 -10.53 6.80
C SER A 761 -34.76 -11.50 6.14
N GLY A 762 -34.24 -12.38 5.27
CA GLY A 762 -35.02 -13.27 4.41
C GLY A 762 -35.64 -12.58 3.17
N SER A 763 -35.44 -11.28 2.97
CA SER A 763 -35.88 -10.58 1.76
C SER A 763 -34.82 -10.64 0.64
N HIS A 764 -35.25 -10.47 -0.60
CA HIS A 764 -34.36 -10.38 -1.77
C HIS A 764 -33.32 -9.24 -1.64
N ALA A 765 -33.63 -8.20 -0.87
CA ALA A 765 -32.79 -7.03 -0.67
C ALA A 765 -31.72 -7.18 0.45
N GLU A 766 -31.76 -8.25 1.25
CA GLU A 766 -30.83 -8.47 2.37
C GLU A 766 -29.36 -8.53 1.92
N ARG A 767 -29.07 -9.33 0.89
CA ARG A 767 -27.72 -9.48 0.30
C ARG A 767 -27.19 -8.14 -0.23
N LEU A 768 -28.05 -7.41 -0.94
CA LEU A 768 -27.79 -6.08 -1.50
C LEU A 768 -27.44 -5.06 -0.40
N PHE A 769 -28.30 -4.96 0.63
CA PHE A 769 -28.12 -4.02 1.72
C PHE A 769 -26.87 -4.32 2.54
N ASN A 770 -26.58 -5.60 2.81
CA ASN A 770 -25.37 -5.99 3.52
C ASN A 770 -24.09 -5.57 2.78
N ILE A 771 -24.01 -5.80 1.46
CA ILE A 771 -22.88 -5.32 0.63
C ILE A 771 -22.77 -3.80 0.68
N SER A 772 -23.90 -3.09 0.58
CA SER A 772 -23.95 -1.63 0.58
C SER A 772 -23.54 -1.04 1.93
N LEU A 773 -24.00 -1.65 3.04
CA LEU A 773 -23.68 -1.29 4.42
C LEU A 773 -22.19 -1.47 4.72
N LEU A 774 -21.61 -2.61 4.34
CA LEU A 774 -20.16 -2.87 4.47
C LEU A 774 -19.33 -1.81 3.73
N ARG A 775 -19.72 -1.50 2.49
CA ARG A 775 -19.09 -0.46 1.66
C ARG A 775 -19.36 0.96 2.15
N SER A 776 -20.25 1.15 3.12
CA SER A 776 -20.57 2.44 3.72
C SER A 776 -19.78 2.73 5.00
N PHE A 777 -19.09 1.75 5.58
CA PHE A 777 -18.24 1.98 6.75
C PHE A 777 -16.95 2.72 6.37
N MET A 778 -16.42 3.47 7.33
CA MET A 778 -15.15 4.19 7.17
C MET A 778 -13.95 3.27 7.40
N GLN A 779 -12.86 3.50 6.67
CA GLN A 779 -11.59 2.83 6.93
C GLN A 779 -10.99 3.35 8.24
N ALA A 780 -10.47 2.44 9.07
CA ALA A 780 -9.79 2.80 10.30
C ALA A 780 -8.37 3.34 10.03
N TYR A 781 -7.96 4.36 10.76
CA TYR A 781 -6.69 5.09 10.61
C TYR A 781 -6.06 5.44 11.97
N TYR A 782 -4.82 5.90 11.99
CA TYR A 782 -4.17 6.41 13.20
C TYR A 782 -4.37 7.92 13.33
N SER A 783 -4.68 8.39 14.53
CA SER A 783 -4.86 9.82 14.85
C SER A 783 -4.21 10.17 16.19
N GLY A 784 -3.75 11.41 16.33
CA GLY A 784 -3.46 11.98 17.65
C GLY A 784 -4.73 12.34 18.43
N GLU A 785 -5.86 12.52 17.74
CA GLU A 785 -7.16 12.81 18.36
C GLU A 785 -7.93 11.54 18.72
N GLN A 786 -8.49 11.54 19.92
CA GLN A 786 -9.31 10.43 20.42
C GLN A 786 -10.76 10.53 19.91
N LEU A 787 -10.97 10.22 18.63
CA LEU A 787 -12.31 10.16 18.03
C LEU A 787 -13.02 8.82 18.31
N GLY A 788 -12.30 7.83 18.85
CA GLY A 788 -12.79 6.49 19.14
C GLY A 788 -12.84 5.58 17.91
N HIS A 789 -13.26 4.33 18.11
CA HIS A 789 -13.28 3.30 17.07
C HIS A 789 -14.69 2.71 16.90
N TRP A 790 -15.54 3.33 16.07
CA TRP A 790 -16.97 3.01 15.90
C TRP A 790 -17.28 1.52 15.64
N GLY A 791 -16.56 0.83 14.75
CA GLY A 791 -16.88 -0.57 14.40
C GLY A 791 -16.80 -1.56 15.58
N LEU A 792 -15.69 -1.49 16.32
CA LEU A 792 -15.48 -2.13 17.63
C LEU A 792 -16.19 -1.38 18.79
N GLY A 793 -16.66 -0.16 18.52
CA GLY A 793 -17.28 0.83 19.40
C GLY A 793 -16.58 1.04 20.74
N PHE A 794 -15.26 1.14 20.71
CA PHE A 794 -14.47 1.54 21.88
C PHE A 794 -14.25 3.06 21.86
N LYS A 795 -14.41 3.70 23.02
CA LYS A 795 -14.09 5.13 23.20
C LYS A 795 -12.58 5.34 23.30
N ASP A 796 -11.94 4.46 24.06
CA ASP A 796 -10.51 4.39 24.31
C ASP A 796 -9.95 3.22 23.50
N TYR A 797 -9.19 3.49 22.43
CA TYR A 797 -8.56 2.43 21.63
C TYR A 797 -7.28 2.93 20.93
N CYS A 798 -6.19 2.19 21.12
CA CYS A 798 -4.94 2.29 20.38
C CYS A 798 -4.50 0.88 19.95
N HIS A 799 -3.45 0.78 19.15
CA HIS A 799 -2.74 -0.48 18.98
C HIS A 799 -1.50 -0.48 19.90
N PHE A 800 -1.36 -1.52 20.70
CA PHE A 800 -0.26 -1.77 21.64
C PHE A 800 0.32 -3.19 21.49
N THR A 801 -0.46 -4.13 20.94
CA THR A 801 -0.18 -5.57 20.96
C THR A 801 0.62 -6.11 19.76
N SER A 802 1.22 -5.27 18.90
CA SER A 802 2.08 -5.76 17.81
C SER A 802 3.28 -4.85 17.43
N PRO A 803 4.15 -4.48 18.38
CA PRO A 803 5.27 -3.55 18.15
C PRO A 803 6.42 -4.09 17.29
N ILE A 804 6.52 -5.41 17.03
CA ILE A 804 7.54 -5.97 16.13
C ILE A 804 7.27 -5.54 14.68
N ARG A 805 5.99 -5.36 14.34
CA ARG A 805 5.49 -5.16 12.97
C ARG A 805 4.65 -3.90 12.75
N ARG A 806 4.42 -3.07 13.78
CA ARG A 806 3.70 -1.79 13.69
C ARG A 806 4.40 -0.70 14.53
N TYR A 807 4.78 0.40 13.91
CA TYR A 807 5.40 1.54 14.59
C TYR A 807 4.45 2.28 15.56
N PRO A 808 3.12 2.40 15.31
CA PRO A 808 2.19 2.98 16.29
C PRO A 808 2.20 2.27 17.65
N ASP A 809 2.34 0.95 17.66
CA ASP A 809 2.45 0.15 18.88
C ASP A 809 3.77 0.45 19.61
N LEU A 810 4.88 0.58 18.89
CA LEU A 810 6.17 0.99 19.46
C LEU A 810 6.12 2.40 20.07
N VAL A 811 5.43 3.34 19.42
CA VAL A 811 5.12 4.67 20.00
C VAL A 811 4.29 4.53 21.28
N CYS A 812 3.27 3.67 21.27
CA CYS A 812 2.41 3.42 22.43
C CYS A 812 3.20 2.80 23.61
N HIS A 813 4.11 1.84 23.35
CA HIS A 813 5.02 1.27 24.35
C HIS A 813 5.91 2.34 25.00
N ARG A 814 6.49 3.23 24.20
CA ARG A 814 7.36 4.32 24.70
C ARG A 814 6.59 5.33 25.54
N VAL A 815 5.38 5.73 25.13
CA VAL A 815 4.51 6.62 25.91
C VAL A 815 4.04 5.93 27.19
N LEU A 816 3.78 4.62 27.16
CA LEU A 816 3.45 3.85 28.36
C LEU A 816 4.65 3.74 29.33
N GLN A 817 5.87 3.53 28.80
CA GLN A 817 7.10 3.52 29.60
C GLN A 817 7.32 4.85 30.32
N SER A 818 7.27 5.99 29.62
CA SER A 818 7.51 7.31 30.24
C SER A 818 6.45 7.67 31.29
N ILE A 819 5.23 7.15 31.19
CA ILE A 819 4.21 7.25 32.24
C ILE A 819 4.57 6.44 33.50
N LEU A 820 5.18 5.26 33.35
CA LEU A 820 5.56 4.39 34.46
C LEU A 820 6.85 4.86 35.17
N LEU A 821 7.75 5.52 34.44
CA LEU A 821 8.97 6.14 34.96
C LEU A 821 8.75 7.59 35.44
N ASP A 822 7.54 8.13 35.26
CA ASP A 822 7.13 9.53 35.52
C ASP A 822 7.99 10.60 34.82
N GLU A 823 8.48 10.26 33.63
CA GLU A 823 9.33 11.11 32.76
C GLU A 823 8.53 12.20 32.03
N GLU A 824 9.22 13.13 31.35
CA GLU A 824 8.60 14.15 30.49
C GLU A 824 7.86 13.55 29.27
N ASN A 825 7.13 14.39 28.53
CA ASN A 825 6.50 13.98 27.27
C ASN A 825 7.58 13.74 26.20
N LEU A 826 7.84 12.46 25.86
CA LEU A 826 8.73 12.08 24.76
C LEU A 826 8.29 12.63 23.40
N TYR A 827 6.97 12.78 23.21
CA TYR A 827 6.34 13.31 22.00
C TYR A 827 5.34 14.41 22.37
N ASN A 828 5.27 15.46 21.56
CA ASN A 828 4.23 16.48 21.65
C ASN A 828 3.10 16.22 20.62
N ASP A 829 1.98 16.93 20.75
CA ASP A 829 0.78 16.70 19.94
C ASP A 829 1.04 16.85 18.42
N GLU A 830 1.94 17.75 18.01
CA GLU A 830 2.30 17.92 16.60
C GLU A 830 3.17 16.76 16.10
N ASP A 831 4.11 16.25 16.92
CA ASP A 831 4.90 15.04 16.57
C ASP A 831 3.95 13.85 16.33
N ILE A 832 2.97 13.66 17.21
CA ILE A 832 1.99 12.58 17.12
C ILE A 832 1.06 12.75 15.90
N LYS A 833 0.55 13.96 15.65
CA LYS A 833 -0.26 14.29 14.47
C LYS A 833 0.48 13.95 13.18
N ILE A 834 1.75 14.35 13.09
CA ILE A 834 2.65 14.01 11.98
C ILE A 834 2.82 12.48 11.82
N MET A 835 3.13 11.75 12.90
CA MET A 835 3.26 10.29 12.86
C MET A 835 1.96 9.61 12.42
N SER A 836 0.80 10.16 12.79
CA SER A 836 -0.51 9.56 12.52
C SER A 836 -0.82 9.57 11.02
N LEU A 837 -0.42 10.63 10.31
CA LEU A 837 -0.54 10.73 8.85
C LEU A 837 0.40 9.74 8.15
N HIS A 838 1.68 9.72 8.51
CA HIS A 838 2.69 8.84 7.93
C HIS A 838 2.36 7.36 8.13
N THR A 839 2.05 6.95 9.36
CA THR A 839 1.71 5.55 9.68
C THR A 839 0.40 5.10 9.02
N SER A 840 -0.58 6.00 8.85
CA SER A 840 -1.81 5.71 8.09
C SER A 840 -1.60 5.72 6.57
N HIS A 841 -0.55 6.37 6.04
CA HIS A 841 -0.17 6.27 4.64
C HIS A 841 0.47 4.91 4.35
N GLU A 842 1.50 4.54 5.10
CA GLU A 842 2.24 3.30 4.87
C GLU A 842 1.39 2.05 5.16
N GLU A 843 0.46 2.09 6.12
CA GLU A 843 -0.52 0.99 6.32
C GLU A 843 -1.41 0.78 5.08
N ARG A 844 -1.94 1.86 4.47
CA ARG A 844 -2.75 1.77 3.25
C ARG A 844 -1.94 1.24 2.07
N LYS A 845 -0.73 1.76 1.89
CA LYS A 845 0.24 1.34 0.87
C LYS A 845 0.63 -0.13 1.01
N ALA A 846 0.84 -0.62 2.24
CA ALA A 846 1.07 -2.04 2.53
C ALA A 846 -0.15 -2.89 2.15
N ALA A 847 -1.33 -2.55 2.65
CA ALA A 847 -2.57 -3.30 2.39
C ALA A 847 -2.96 -3.34 0.89
N ASP A 848 -2.73 -2.25 0.15
CA ASP A 848 -2.94 -2.23 -1.31
C ASP A 848 -1.91 -3.10 -2.04
N ALA A 849 -0.66 -3.18 -1.56
CA ALA A 849 0.38 -4.02 -2.15
C ALA A 849 0.15 -5.52 -1.87
N GLU A 850 -0.30 -5.88 -0.67
CA GLU A 850 -0.73 -7.24 -0.32
C GLU A 850 -1.94 -7.67 -1.17
N ARG A 851 -2.92 -6.77 -1.37
CA ARG A 851 -4.07 -7.01 -2.26
C ARG A 851 -3.66 -7.24 -3.70
N ASP A 852 -2.73 -6.44 -4.24
CA ASP A 852 -2.29 -6.59 -5.62
C ASP A 852 -1.36 -7.81 -5.83
N TYR A 853 -0.56 -8.18 -4.83
CA TYR A 853 0.16 -9.47 -4.83
C TYR A 853 -0.84 -10.64 -4.81
N TYR A 854 -1.89 -10.60 -3.97
CA TYR A 854 -2.96 -11.60 -3.97
C TYR A 854 -3.64 -11.72 -5.35
N LYS A 855 -3.99 -10.58 -5.98
CA LYS A 855 -4.58 -10.57 -7.33
C LYS A 855 -3.62 -11.14 -8.39
N LEU A 856 -2.32 -10.85 -8.28
CA LEU A 856 -1.32 -11.42 -9.18
C LEU A 856 -1.22 -12.95 -9.01
N LYS A 857 -1.30 -13.47 -7.78
CA LYS A 857 -1.37 -14.92 -7.53
C LYS A 857 -2.69 -15.55 -7.98
N ALA A 858 -3.81 -14.84 -7.90
CA ALA A 858 -5.06 -15.28 -8.52
C ALA A 858 -4.94 -15.41 -10.05
N CYS A 859 -4.30 -14.46 -10.72
CA CYS A 859 -3.95 -14.57 -12.14
C CYS A 859 -3.08 -15.83 -12.42
N ARG A 860 -2.06 -16.10 -11.60
CA ARG A 860 -1.20 -17.31 -11.72
C ARG A 860 -1.98 -18.61 -11.48
N PHE A 861 -2.92 -18.62 -10.54
CA PHE A 861 -3.76 -19.80 -10.26
C PHE A 861 -4.70 -20.13 -11.41
N LEU A 862 -5.36 -19.13 -12.00
CA LEU A 862 -6.21 -19.35 -13.17
C LEU A 862 -5.39 -19.73 -14.42
N GLU A 863 -4.20 -19.14 -14.61
CA GLU A 863 -3.23 -19.56 -15.64
C GLU A 863 -2.83 -21.05 -15.47
N LYS A 864 -2.54 -21.49 -14.25
CA LYS A 864 -2.11 -22.86 -13.92
C LYS A 864 -3.22 -23.90 -14.00
N THR A 865 -4.44 -23.55 -13.59
CA THR A 865 -5.58 -24.49 -13.52
C THR A 865 -6.40 -24.56 -14.80
N GLY A 866 -6.35 -23.51 -15.64
CA GLY A 866 -7.08 -23.46 -16.91
C GLY A 866 -8.60 -23.42 -16.78
N ILE A 867 -9.15 -23.13 -15.61
CA ILE A 867 -10.61 -23.05 -15.38
C ILE A 867 -11.21 -21.94 -16.25
N GLN A 868 -12.19 -22.30 -17.09
CA GLN A 868 -12.81 -21.37 -18.05
C GLN A 868 -14.20 -20.86 -17.65
N GLU A 869 -14.92 -21.55 -16.76
CA GLU A 869 -16.32 -21.24 -16.45
C GLU A 869 -16.54 -21.03 -14.95
N PHE A 870 -17.33 -20.00 -14.60
CA PHE A 870 -17.60 -19.64 -13.22
C PHE A 870 -19.06 -19.24 -13.02
N THR A 871 -19.57 -19.46 -11.82
CA THR A 871 -20.63 -18.59 -11.27
C THR A 871 -19.94 -17.42 -10.60
N ALA A 872 -20.47 -16.21 -10.78
CA ALA A 872 -19.89 -14.99 -10.23
C ALA A 872 -20.98 -14.05 -9.70
N THR A 873 -20.67 -13.31 -8.65
CA THR A 873 -21.56 -12.33 -8.03
C THR A 873 -21.21 -10.92 -8.50
N LEU A 874 -22.19 -10.15 -8.98
CA LEU A 874 -22.01 -8.74 -9.35
C LEU A 874 -21.76 -7.87 -8.10
N THR A 875 -20.51 -7.48 -7.82
CA THR A 875 -20.11 -6.77 -6.59
C THR A 875 -19.94 -5.26 -6.77
N GLY A 876 -19.82 -4.76 -8.01
CA GLY A 876 -19.77 -3.33 -8.31
C GLY A 876 -19.90 -3.01 -9.79
N PHE A 877 -19.97 -1.72 -10.13
CA PHE A 877 -19.84 -1.23 -11.50
C PHE A 877 -19.35 0.22 -11.55
N LYS A 878 -18.83 0.61 -12.70
CA LYS A 878 -18.49 1.96 -13.16
C LYS A 878 -18.85 2.03 -14.65
N SER A 879 -18.93 3.22 -15.26
CA SER A 879 -19.37 3.37 -16.66
C SER A 879 -18.67 2.42 -17.64
N ALA A 880 -17.36 2.15 -17.50
CA ALA A 880 -16.62 1.28 -18.42
C ALA A 880 -16.60 -0.23 -18.06
N VAL A 881 -16.94 -0.62 -16.82
CA VAL A 881 -16.75 -1.99 -16.30
C VAL A 881 -17.76 -2.36 -15.20
N ALA A 882 -18.21 -3.62 -15.19
CA ALA A 882 -18.77 -4.27 -14.02
C ALA A 882 -17.68 -5.07 -13.28
N PHE A 883 -17.77 -5.14 -11.96
CA PHE A 883 -16.89 -5.91 -11.08
C PHE A 883 -17.66 -7.11 -10.54
N VAL A 884 -17.05 -8.30 -10.59
CA VAL A 884 -17.67 -9.54 -10.13
C VAL A 884 -16.71 -10.34 -9.26
N ASP A 885 -17.22 -10.96 -8.21
CA ASP A 885 -16.48 -11.95 -7.42
C ASP A 885 -16.82 -13.33 -7.98
N LEU A 886 -15.84 -14.09 -8.45
CA LEU A 886 -16.00 -15.48 -8.86
C LEU A 886 -16.27 -16.34 -7.61
N ASP A 887 -17.20 -17.30 -7.68
CA ASP A 887 -17.58 -18.10 -6.50
C ASP A 887 -16.57 -19.23 -6.19
N ALA A 888 -15.78 -19.70 -7.17
CA ALA A 888 -14.77 -20.75 -7.01
C ALA A 888 -13.68 -20.69 -8.13
N PRO A 889 -12.43 -20.31 -7.83
CA PRO A 889 -11.93 -19.76 -6.56
C PRO A 889 -12.56 -18.40 -6.24
N MET A 890 -12.52 -17.99 -4.98
CA MET A 890 -13.05 -16.69 -4.53
C MET A 890 -12.12 -15.53 -4.93
N VAL A 891 -12.38 -14.92 -6.08
CA VAL A 891 -11.46 -13.99 -6.78
C VAL A 891 -12.22 -12.86 -7.47
N GLU A 892 -11.75 -11.62 -7.34
CA GLU A 892 -12.29 -10.45 -8.06
C GLU A 892 -11.89 -10.48 -9.56
N ALA A 893 -12.87 -10.33 -10.44
CA ALA A 893 -12.74 -10.22 -11.89
C ALA A 893 -13.59 -9.05 -12.42
N ILE A 894 -13.39 -8.67 -13.69
CA ILE A 894 -14.15 -7.59 -14.34
C ILE A 894 -14.78 -8.01 -15.67
N ILE A 895 -15.97 -7.48 -15.93
CA ILE A 895 -16.69 -7.60 -17.19
C ILE A 895 -16.68 -6.22 -17.90
N PRO A 896 -16.13 -6.09 -19.12
CA PRO A 896 -16.20 -4.85 -19.88
C PRO A 896 -17.63 -4.40 -20.17
N ALA A 897 -17.90 -3.09 -20.21
CA ALA A 897 -19.23 -2.57 -20.54
C ALA A 897 -19.76 -3.05 -21.91
N LEU A 898 -18.87 -3.35 -22.86
CA LEU A 898 -19.18 -3.93 -24.18
C LEU A 898 -19.94 -5.28 -24.10
N GLU A 899 -19.86 -5.98 -22.97
CA GLU A 899 -20.68 -7.17 -22.75
C GLU A 899 -22.16 -6.84 -22.55
N PHE A 900 -22.50 -5.64 -22.10
CA PHE A 900 -23.86 -5.18 -21.77
C PHE A 900 -24.44 -4.12 -22.72
N THR A 901 -23.60 -3.42 -23.50
CA THR A 901 -23.96 -2.28 -24.35
C THR A 901 -22.95 -2.11 -25.48
N ASP A 902 -23.43 -1.93 -26.71
CA ASP A 902 -22.58 -1.72 -27.89
C ASP A 902 -21.92 -0.32 -27.89
N GLU A 903 -22.35 0.59 -26.99
CA GLU A 903 -21.80 1.93 -26.83
C GLU A 903 -20.60 1.98 -25.87
N GLY A 904 -20.32 0.89 -25.14
CA GLY A 904 -19.15 0.80 -24.25
C GLY A 904 -19.25 1.58 -22.93
N GLU A 905 -20.41 2.19 -22.62
CA GLU A 905 -20.67 2.86 -21.34
C GLU A 905 -21.99 2.40 -20.71
N LEU A 906 -21.92 1.84 -19.48
CA LEU A 906 -23.08 1.42 -18.69
C LEU A 906 -23.94 2.62 -18.28
N ILE A 907 -25.25 2.55 -18.58
CA ILE A 907 -26.24 3.52 -18.13
C ILE A 907 -26.70 3.14 -16.73
N LEU A 908 -26.24 3.89 -15.74
CA LEU A 908 -26.57 3.68 -14.33
C LEU A 908 -27.97 4.23 -14.04
N GLU A 909 -28.84 3.43 -13.42
CA GLU A 909 -30.16 3.86 -12.95
C GLU A 909 -30.09 4.37 -11.50
N ASN A 910 -29.20 3.80 -10.70
CA ASN A 910 -28.85 4.18 -9.33
C ASN A 910 -27.56 3.46 -8.90
N ASP A 911 -27.08 3.70 -7.68
CA ASP A 911 -25.84 3.13 -7.14
C ASP A 911 -25.85 1.60 -6.95
N PHE A 912 -26.99 0.96 -7.16
CA PHE A 912 -27.22 -0.48 -6.96
C PHE A 912 -27.59 -1.22 -8.25
N SER A 913 -27.85 -0.51 -9.36
CA SER A 913 -28.29 -1.11 -10.62
C SER A 913 -28.03 -0.28 -11.88
N PHE A 914 -27.82 -0.98 -13.00
CA PHE A 914 -27.64 -0.38 -14.33
C PHE A 914 -28.47 -1.13 -15.38
N TYR A 915 -28.88 -0.42 -16.44
CA TYR A 915 -29.66 -1.01 -17.53
C TYR A 915 -28.78 -1.45 -18.70
N SER A 916 -28.87 -2.73 -19.07
CA SER A 916 -28.30 -3.27 -20.30
C SER A 916 -29.30 -3.20 -21.44
N LYS A 917 -28.95 -2.48 -22.51
CA LYS A 917 -29.70 -2.51 -23.77
C LYS A 917 -29.61 -3.87 -24.46
N LYS A 918 -28.42 -4.47 -24.46
CA LYS A 918 -28.09 -5.72 -25.18
C LYS A 918 -28.89 -6.93 -24.68
N TYR A 919 -29.20 -6.98 -23.38
CA TYR A 919 -30.08 -7.98 -22.78
C TYR A 919 -31.50 -7.46 -22.49
N SER A 920 -31.78 -6.19 -22.74
CA SER A 920 -33.00 -5.47 -22.32
C SER A 920 -33.38 -5.73 -20.86
N LYS A 921 -32.38 -5.65 -19.97
CA LYS A 921 -32.46 -6.10 -18.57
C LYS A 921 -31.76 -5.11 -17.63
N LEU A 922 -32.37 -4.87 -16.47
CA LEU A 922 -31.68 -4.28 -15.32
C LEU A 922 -30.77 -5.33 -14.67
N PHE A 923 -29.52 -4.99 -14.40
CA PHE A 923 -28.58 -5.78 -13.60
C PHE A 923 -28.43 -5.13 -12.22
N THR A 924 -28.42 -5.94 -11.16
CA THR A 924 -28.38 -5.46 -9.77
C THR A 924 -27.18 -6.00 -9.00
N LEU A 925 -26.64 -5.23 -8.04
CA LEU A 925 -25.58 -5.75 -7.16
C LEU A 925 -26.05 -7.01 -6.40
N GLY A 926 -25.12 -7.91 -6.08
CA GLY A 926 -25.40 -9.21 -5.47
C GLY A 926 -26.01 -10.26 -6.40
N GLU A 927 -26.39 -9.91 -7.64
CA GLU A 927 -26.90 -10.85 -8.66
C GLU A 927 -25.84 -11.89 -9.05
N GLN A 928 -26.25 -13.16 -9.17
CA GLN A 928 -25.40 -14.22 -9.71
C GLN A 928 -25.48 -14.30 -11.24
N LEU A 929 -24.31 -14.38 -11.86
CA LEU A 929 -24.06 -14.39 -13.30
C LEU A 929 -23.27 -15.65 -13.65
N SER A 930 -23.57 -16.25 -14.80
CA SER A 930 -22.69 -17.27 -15.41
C SER A 930 -21.70 -16.57 -16.34
N VAL A 931 -20.41 -16.70 -16.05
CA VAL A 931 -19.33 -16.04 -16.79
C VAL A 931 -18.31 -17.04 -17.29
N GLU A 932 -17.63 -16.69 -18.36
CA GLU A 932 -16.50 -17.44 -18.91
C GLU A 932 -15.25 -16.55 -18.98
N LEU A 933 -14.07 -17.15 -18.83
CA LEU A 933 -12.79 -16.44 -18.92
C LEU A 933 -12.62 -15.85 -20.32
N ASP A 934 -12.18 -14.60 -20.39
CA ASP A 934 -11.84 -13.92 -21.64
C ASP A 934 -10.32 -13.80 -21.78
N ARG A 935 -9.67 -13.14 -20.82
CA ARG A 935 -8.22 -12.99 -20.78
C ARG A 935 -7.71 -12.71 -19.37
N ILE A 936 -6.45 -13.05 -19.12
CA ILE A 936 -5.72 -12.62 -17.92
C ILE A 936 -4.71 -11.56 -18.36
N ASP A 937 -4.82 -10.37 -17.79
CA ASP A 937 -3.90 -9.26 -18.02
C ASP A 937 -2.92 -9.17 -16.85
N PHE A 938 -1.73 -9.72 -17.03
CA PHE A 938 -0.71 -9.72 -15.98
C PHE A 938 -0.19 -8.32 -15.69
N GLU A 939 -0.07 -7.44 -16.70
CA GLU A 939 0.50 -6.10 -16.52
C GLU A 939 -0.50 -5.13 -15.88
N GLU A 940 -1.80 -5.26 -16.14
CA GLU A 940 -2.84 -4.57 -15.34
C GLU A 940 -3.16 -5.25 -13.99
N ILE A 941 -2.72 -6.51 -13.80
CA ILE A 941 -3.12 -7.40 -12.69
C ILE A 941 -4.64 -7.58 -12.63
N ARG A 942 -5.24 -8.01 -13.75
CA ARG A 942 -6.69 -8.14 -13.90
C ARG A 942 -7.12 -9.41 -14.61
N ILE A 943 -8.23 -9.95 -14.13
CA ILE A 943 -8.93 -11.10 -14.73
C ILE A 943 -10.16 -10.54 -15.45
N TYR A 944 -10.19 -10.71 -16.77
CA TYR A 944 -11.32 -10.32 -17.60
C TYR A 944 -12.20 -11.55 -17.86
N VAL A 945 -13.49 -11.40 -17.58
CA VAL A 945 -14.52 -12.42 -17.84
C VAL A 945 -15.66 -11.81 -18.66
N LYS A 946 -16.35 -12.65 -19.44
CA LYS A 946 -17.46 -12.27 -20.33
C LYS A 946 -18.71 -13.07 -20.00
N LEU A 947 -19.88 -12.58 -20.40
CA LEU A 947 -21.15 -13.22 -20.04
C LEU A 947 -21.35 -14.48 -20.89
N LYS A 948 -21.46 -15.64 -20.22
CA LYS A 948 -21.78 -16.89 -20.91
C LYS A 948 -23.17 -16.74 -21.56
N LYS A 949 -23.22 -16.92 -22.89
CA LYS A 949 -24.35 -16.49 -23.74
C LYS A 949 -25.71 -16.90 -23.15
N PHE A 950 -26.54 -15.90 -22.88
CA PHE A 950 -27.88 -16.06 -22.32
C PHE A 950 -28.73 -16.95 -23.24
N GLN A 951 -28.90 -18.24 -22.88
CA GLN A 951 -29.89 -19.08 -23.53
C GLN A 951 -31.27 -18.54 -23.17
N LYS A 952 -31.91 -17.89 -24.13
CA LYS A 952 -33.26 -17.37 -24.02
C LYS A 952 -34.20 -18.56 -23.80
N LYS A 953 -34.64 -18.79 -22.56
CA LYS A 953 -35.79 -19.66 -22.29
C LYS A 953 -36.97 -19.04 -23.04
N GLY A 954 -37.50 -19.80 -24.01
CA GLY A 954 -38.54 -19.36 -24.94
C GLY A 954 -39.90 -19.17 -24.29
#